data_AF-A0A261B3K7-F1
#
_entry.id   AF-A0A261B3K7-F1
#
_cell.length_a   1.000
_cell.length_b   1.000
_cell.length_c   1.000
_cell.angle_alpha   90.00
_cell.angle_beta   90.00
_cell.angle_gamma   90.00
#
_symmetry.space_group_name_H-M   'P 1'
#
loop_
_entity.id
_entity.type
_entity.pdbx_description
1 polymer ?
#
loop_
_entity_poly.entity_id
_entity_poly.type
_entity_poly.pdbx_seq_one_letter_code
_entity_poly.pdbx_strand_id
1 'polypeptide(L)'
;MNISAEVVSSIGVVSAVFTSGMNIYLFRNYKKQKYDILIFYCRFVVDFLVSFLYTFYFLFAVFYSIFTEDLFKYHSFIIYIGLSCSLLKATRSIMNLSNSMERMMAVYAPIFFHKHKRIFSPFPILAIAVSFGLTEPIVLFGFCRYDFNFSKMCAGFGCAVNQCFLSYWNTHKLIILGFIFPFTILVCLKLFLLNRGKTRECRQLSRANRLVIIDSAIIVVSDFLPIVARKYIVFSSQIVGPNGAVLQSVGLTVEALLFYRTISRKSSIQSSDSTIQIEKDDILIFYCRFVVDFLMSFLNTFYLLFVIFYSLFTEHLFEYHHFLIYIALPSTSLKAARSIVTLSISIERMMAVYAPIFFHKHKHIFSPYPIIAMAASLGLTNPIVLFGFCRYDFDIPKSCAAFAFIIPFSILVCLKLFLINRGKTRESRHLSKVNRLAIIDAAIIFCCDFLPIVAENFVVFSFQNVGPHGAVLQNVGLAIESKMPVTDKLTLLHNLLKILTVLSIWMFALYAAVTMMGSSEISKPPVDTLEIPNTTGPPELPKPEFLVAEPRKVCKSPECIHLAHQLHNWRDISVDPCEDFYKAACGKYNEDTLVQGPRLVKKTRIVQQLVNAFLKEKQSINSTSKSEQALKKYSDLCKQWVVLKQPDRVKQQTTTRNELLKKIGSVPAFDKNWKETDFDLNETLYKTAMLEKQSLVFFSMKIENSKRAIIKKDSTILEFFLGYQKEDALKNSELKPEDQVIEEDFKNVIKLNNELKTFNNLADLEEVPLSQLQTSVPSLNFEKILKGLFNQNLKNEVWDNIKNKITVPKSSYFFNVTYNLETILKSTPKRVLANYIGMNYRVWVDEVSAINPKEKYICAEKIIEKLPLAALRVFTRYHFDKENIQLATEMVEDIEQSFIETIQESTWLQESTKTTAIQKMKLMKKIIGYTKELEVPGALDSFFESLDLSSVTSYLAANIEIDRFQNEQNYNHMASLLPFAPNKMLVGANAFYDQLSNVLTLNVPFMDDPFFDSTFPNYAKIASIGEVIGHEIGHGFDPNGRKRDENGEKKDWWTPEDSAEYDRRAECLINQYNEYDDPTYGRNLDGTRTVSEMAADLIGIHVSWRTYNKVNFSNESSIIGFEDEKADKLFFHLSALNSCSAKDVKPLKEQLTRNHPTNNFRVNGVFANMKQFSEAFNCPVGSTMNPVKKCELF
;
A
#
# COMPACT_ATOMS: atom_id res chain seq x y z
N MET A 1 30.86 -8.77 -20.90
CA MET A 1 30.24 -9.51 -22.03
C MET A 1 30.66 -10.96 -21.96
N ASN A 2 29.71 -11.90 -21.96
CA ASN A 2 30.03 -13.33 -22.00
C ASN A 2 29.58 -13.94 -23.34
N ILE A 3 30.48 -13.95 -24.32
CA ILE A 3 30.26 -14.46 -25.68
C ILE A 3 29.69 -15.89 -25.66
N SER A 4 30.01 -16.69 -24.65
CA SER A 4 29.48 -18.05 -24.50
C SER A 4 27.96 -18.11 -24.26
N ALA A 5 27.39 -17.16 -23.49
CA ALA A 5 25.97 -17.14 -23.18
C ALA A 5 25.11 -16.72 -24.39
N GLU A 6 25.63 -15.82 -25.22
CA GLU A 6 25.00 -15.36 -26.45
C GLU A 6 24.95 -16.47 -27.51
N VAL A 7 26.08 -17.15 -27.75
CA VAL A 7 26.16 -18.26 -28.71
C VAL A 7 25.25 -19.42 -28.30
N VAL A 8 25.26 -19.80 -27.02
CA VAL A 8 24.43 -20.90 -26.52
C VAL A 8 22.94 -20.55 -26.60
N SER A 9 22.55 -19.33 -26.24
CA SER A 9 21.14 -18.90 -26.32
C SER A 9 20.65 -18.80 -27.77
N SER A 10 21.51 -18.39 -28.71
CA SER A 10 21.20 -18.34 -30.14
C SER A 10 20.93 -19.73 -30.73
N ILE A 11 21.69 -20.75 -30.33
CA ILE A 11 21.41 -22.16 -30.67
C ILE A 11 20.04 -22.58 -30.13
N GLY A 12 19.69 -22.12 -28.93
CA GLY A 12 18.37 -22.30 -28.33
C GLY A 12 17.23 -21.72 -29.18
N VAL A 13 17.38 -20.48 -29.68
CA VAL A 13 16.36 -19.84 -30.54
C VAL A 13 16.11 -20.67 -31.79
N VAL A 14 17.17 -21.07 -32.51
CA VAL A 14 17.05 -21.85 -33.75
C VAL A 14 16.35 -23.20 -33.50
N SER A 15 16.75 -23.88 -32.42
CA SER A 15 16.17 -25.18 -32.03
C SER A 15 14.69 -25.06 -31.67
N ALA A 16 14.33 -24.02 -30.91
CA ALA A 16 12.97 -23.75 -30.47
C ALA A 16 12.03 -23.42 -31.65
N VAL A 17 12.44 -22.53 -32.55
CA VAL A 17 11.67 -22.17 -33.76
C VAL A 17 11.46 -23.37 -34.66
N PHE A 18 12.52 -24.15 -34.91
CA PHE A 18 12.43 -25.35 -35.73
C PHE A 18 11.46 -26.38 -35.12
N THR A 19 11.55 -26.61 -33.81
CA THR A 19 10.65 -27.53 -33.10
C THR A 19 9.21 -27.09 -33.15
N SER A 20 8.93 -25.79 -32.96
CA SER A 20 7.57 -25.24 -33.08
C SER A 20 7.00 -25.47 -34.48
N GLY A 21 7.78 -25.18 -35.54
CA GLY A 21 7.38 -25.42 -36.92
C GLY A 21 7.12 -26.90 -37.22
N MET A 22 8.00 -27.79 -36.77
CA MET A 22 7.86 -29.24 -36.96
C MET A 22 6.66 -29.82 -36.23
N ASN A 23 6.39 -29.40 -34.99
CA ASN A 23 5.22 -29.87 -34.24
C ASN A 23 3.91 -29.38 -34.85
N ILE A 24 3.86 -28.14 -35.36
CA ILE A 24 2.72 -27.65 -36.16
C ILE A 24 2.52 -28.53 -37.40
N TYR A 25 3.61 -28.81 -38.13
CA TYR A 25 3.55 -29.65 -39.34
C TYR A 25 3.06 -31.07 -39.03
N LEU A 26 3.58 -31.69 -37.98
CA LEU A 26 3.20 -33.04 -37.55
C LEU A 26 1.74 -33.09 -37.08
N PHE A 27 1.31 -32.10 -36.31
CA PHE A 27 -0.08 -31.96 -35.86
C PHE A 27 -1.05 -31.81 -37.04
N ARG A 28 -0.68 -31.01 -38.06
CA ARG A 28 -1.48 -30.82 -39.27
C ARG A 28 -1.63 -32.09 -40.10
N ASN A 29 -0.54 -32.82 -40.31
CA ASN A 29 -0.50 -33.89 -41.32
C ASN A 29 -0.90 -35.28 -40.80
N TYR A 30 -0.94 -35.51 -39.48
CA TYR A 30 -1.12 -36.85 -38.92
C TYR A 30 -2.33 -36.99 -37.99
N LYS A 31 -3.47 -36.37 -38.30
CA LYS A 31 -4.71 -36.48 -37.51
C LYS A 31 -5.50 -37.76 -37.85
N LYS A 32 -5.30 -38.87 -37.12
CA LYS A 32 -6.19 -40.05 -37.18
C LYS A 32 -7.14 -40.07 -35.98
N GLN A 33 -8.44 -40.16 -36.24
CA GLN A 33 -9.53 -40.21 -35.24
C GLN A 33 -9.51 -41.51 -34.41
N LYS A 34 -8.59 -41.65 -33.45
CA LYS A 34 -8.72 -42.63 -32.37
C LYS A 34 -8.44 -41.97 -31.03
N TYR A 35 -9.43 -42.00 -30.12
CA TYR A 35 -9.33 -41.52 -28.74
C TYR A 35 -8.15 -42.15 -27.96
N ASP A 36 -7.72 -43.35 -28.35
CA ASP A 36 -6.61 -44.09 -27.76
C ASP A 36 -5.23 -43.41 -27.92
N ILE A 37 -5.10 -42.36 -28.75
CA ILE A 37 -3.82 -41.66 -29.00
C ILE A 37 -3.89 -40.20 -28.51
N LEU A 38 -4.93 -39.83 -27.74
CA LEU A 38 -5.18 -38.44 -27.34
C LEU A 38 -4.05 -37.84 -26.47
N ILE A 39 -3.55 -38.57 -25.47
CA ILE A 39 -2.41 -38.13 -24.64
C ILE A 39 -1.18 -37.82 -25.51
N PHE A 40 -0.99 -38.63 -26.54
CA PHE A 40 0.11 -38.49 -27.48
C PHE A 40 -0.03 -37.26 -28.40
N TYR A 41 -1.25 -36.88 -28.80
CA TYR A 41 -1.47 -35.60 -29.50
C TYR A 41 -1.35 -34.39 -28.58
N CYS A 42 -1.86 -34.48 -27.35
CA CYS A 42 -1.68 -33.44 -26.34
C CYS A 42 -0.20 -33.17 -26.07
N ARG A 43 0.65 -34.20 -26.12
CA ARG A 43 2.12 -34.06 -26.00
C ARG A 43 2.69 -33.12 -27.07
N PHE A 44 2.31 -33.25 -28.35
CA PHE A 44 2.78 -32.33 -29.40
C PHE A 44 2.31 -30.89 -29.21
N VAL A 45 1.09 -30.71 -28.69
CA VAL A 45 0.57 -29.37 -28.36
C VAL A 45 1.40 -28.75 -27.23
N VAL A 46 1.69 -29.52 -26.17
CA VAL A 46 2.55 -29.07 -25.08
C VAL A 46 3.97 -28.80 -25.57
N ASP A 47 4.57 -29.67 -26.40
CA ASP A 47 5.91 -29.48 -26.95
C ASP A 47 6.00 -28.25 -27.89
N PHE A 48 4.94 -27.97 -28.65
CA PHE A 48 4.81 -26.73 -29.41
C PHE A 48 4.79 -25.51 -28.49
N LEU A 49 3.94 -25.51 -27.46
CA LEU A 49 3.82 -24.39 -26.51
C LEU A 49 5.12 -24.15 -25.75
N VAL A 50 5.80 -25.21 -25.31
CA VAL A 50 7.12 -25.14 -24.67
C VAL A 50 8.15 -24.52 -25.60
N SER A 51 8.22 -24.97 -26.86
CA SER A 51 9.20 -24.46 -27.83
C SER A 51 8.89 -23.03 -28.27
N PHE A 52 7.61 -22.68 -28.35
CA PHE A 52 7.18 -21.32 -28.65
C PHE A 52 7.63 -20.35 -27.55
N LEU A 53 7.40 -20.70 -26.27
CA LEU A 53 7.86 -19.88 -25.14
C LEU A 53 9.38 -19.83 -25.04
N TYR A 54 10.11 -20.91 -25.35
CA TYR A 54 11.57 -20.86 -25.41
C TYR A 54 12.12 -19.92 -26.46
N THR A 55 11.43 -19.76 -27.58
CA THR A 55 11.86 -18.80 -28.61
C THR A 55 11.97 -17.40 -27.99
N PHE A 56 10.94 -16.96 -27.26
CA PHE A 56 10.94 -15.66 -26.58
C PHE A 56 11.93 -15.62 -25.41
N TYR A 57 12.02 -16.70 -24.63
CA TYR A 57 12.96 -16.79 -23.51
C TYR A 57 14.41 -16.63 -23.97
N PHE A 58 14.82 -17.34 -25.02
CA PHE A 58 16.18 -17.27 -25.54
C PHE A 58 16.45 -15.97 -26.27
N LEU A 59 15.49 -15.43 -27.02
CA LEU A 59 15.61 -14.09 -27.62
C LEU A 59 15.83 -13.03 -26.53
N PHE A 60 15.04 -13.08 -25.45
CA PHE A 60 15.22 -12.17 -24.32
C PHE A 60 16.59 -12.35 -23.67
N ALA A 61 17.06 -13.58 -23.46
CA ALA A 61 18.40 -13.84 -22.92
C ALA A 61 19.52 -13.28 -23.83
N VAL A 62 19.38 -13.39 -25.15
CA VAL A 62 20.31 -12.78 -26.13
C VAL A 62 20.27 -11.26 -26.04
N PHE A 63 19.08 -10.64 -26.13
CA PHE A 63 18.93 -9.18 -26.04
C PHE A 63 19.42 -8.63 -24.71
N TYR A 64 19.11 -9.29 -23.59
CA TYR A 64 19.57 -8.88 -22.25
C TYR A 64 21.09 -9.01 -22.10
N SER A 65 21.71 -10.02 -22.71
CA SER A 65 23.17 -10.18 -22.71
C SER A 65 23.89 -9.11 -23.56
N ILE A 66 23.21 -8.50 -24.53
CA ILE A 66 23.75 -7.44 -25.40
C ILE A 66 23.47 -6.04 -24.80
N PHE A 67 22.27 -5.82 -24.25
CA PHE A 67 21.77 -4.53 -23.76
C PHE A 67 21.45 -4.54 -22.26
N THR A 68 22.38 -5.02 -21.43
CA THR A 68 22.15 -5.27 -19.99
C THR A 68 21.73 -4.00 -19.23
N GLU A 69 22.39 -2.86 -19.45
CA GLU A 69 22.10 -1.60 -18.74
C GLU A 69 20.71 -1.06 -19.07
N ASP A 70 20.33 -1.07 -20.35
CA ASP A 70 19.03 -0.55 -20.81
C ASP A 70 17.86 -1.47 -20.42
N LEU A 71 18.10 -2.79 -20.41
CA LEU A 71 17.07 -3.79 -20.13
C LEU A 71 17.01 -4.23 -18.67
N PHE A 72 17.85 -3.69 -17.78
CA PHE A 72 17.83 -4.00 -16.35
C PHE A 72 16.47 -3.68 -15.68
N LYS A 73 15.78 -2.63 -16.13
CA LYS A 73 14.42 -2.31 -15.64
C LYS A 73 13.40 -3.42 -15.94
N TYR A 74 13.66 -4.25 -16.95
CA TYR A 74 12.80 -5.35 -17.39
C TYR A 74 13.32 -6.71 -16.94
N HIS A 75 14.28 -6.76 -16.01
CA HIS A 75 14.96 -7.99 -15.60
C HIS A 75 14.00 -9.05 -15.01
N SER A 76 12.90 -8.62 -14.36
CA SER A 76 11.83 -9.50 -13.86
C SER A 76 11.14 -10.33 -14.96
N PHE A 77 11.28 -9.96 -16.24
CA PHE A 77 10.72 -10.71 -17.36
C PHE A 77 11.31 -12.11 -17.53
N ILE A 78 12.54 -12.33 -17.06
CA ILE A 78 13.19 -13.65 -16.99
C ILE A 78 12.35 -14.62 -16.15
N ILE A 79 11.75 -14.14 -15.06
CA ILE A 79 10.93 -14.94 -14.15
C ILE A 79 9.58 -15.24 -14.78
N TYR A 80 8.94 -14.25 -15.42
CA TYR A 80 7.63 -14.45 -16.03
C TYR A 80 7.65 -15.45 -17.18
N ILE A 81 8.62 -15.33 -18.10
CA ILE A 81 8.77 -16.31 -19.19
C ILE A 81 9.31 -17.63 -18.64
N GLY A 82 10.30 -17.59 -17.74
CA GLY A 82 10.95 -18.77 -17.18
C GLY A 82 10.00 -19.65 -16.38
N LEU A 83 9.14 -19.07 -15.55
CA LEU A 83 8.13 -19.78 -14.76
C LEU A 83 7.04 -20.39 -15.64
N SER A 84 6.58 -19.65 -16.66
CA SER A 84 5.62 -20.18 -17.65
C SER A 84 6.19 -21.37 -18.42
N CYS A 85 7.47 -21.31 -18.78
CA CYS A 85 8.18 -22.44 -19.37
C CYS A 85 8.30 -23.62 -18.39
N SER A 86 8.57 -23.35 -17.12
CA SER A 86 8.71 -24.37 -16.09
C SER A 86 7.39 -25.10 -15.80
N LEU A 87 6.28 -24.37 -15.74
CA LEU A 87 4.91 -24.91 -15.62
C LEU A 87 4.63 -25.98 -16.68
N LEU A 88 4.83 -25.64 -17.95
CA LEU A 88 4.58 -26.55 -19.07
C LEU A 88 5.56 -27.74 -19.06
N LYS A 89 6.81 -27.55 -18.59
CA LYS A 89 7.75 -28.66 -18.39
C LYS A 89 7.29 -29.63 -17.30
N ALA A 90 6.78 -29.12 -16.18
CA ALA A 90 6.27 -29.95 -15.09
C ALA A 90 5.06 -30.77 -15.57
N THR A 91 4.13 -30.15 -16.31
CA THR A 91 3.03 -30.87 -16.97
C THR A 91 3.53 -31.93 -17.95
N ARG A 92 4.47 -31.58 -18.83
CA ARG A 92 5.09 -32.54 -19.78
C ARG A 92 5.75 -33.73 -19.06
N SER A 93 6.37 -33.49 -17.91
CA SER A 93 7.07 -34.53 -17.14
C SER A 93 6.12 -35.60 -16.60
N ILE A 94 4.95 -35.19 -16.10
CA ILE A 94 3.90 -36.13 -15.67
C ILE A 94 3.29 -36.86 -16.87
N MET A 95 3.05 -36.19 -17.99
CA MET A 95 2.60 -36.87 -19.22
C MET A 95 3.59 -37.93 -19.68
N ASN A 96 4.90 -37.67 -19.61
CA ASN A 96 5.94 -38.63 -19.93
C ASN A 96 5.97 -39.81 -18.96
N LEU A 97 5.80 -39.56 -17.66
CA LEU A 97 5.67 -40.61 -16.65
C LEU A 97 4.46 -41.51 -16.91
N SER A 98 3.30 -40.91 -17.16
CA SER A 98 2.06 -41.66 -17.46
C SER A 98 2.19 -42.48 -18.75
N ASN A 99 2.78 -41.91 -19.81
CA ASN A 99 3.06 -42.65 -21.05
C ASN A 99 4.01 -43.83 -20.82
N SER A 100 5.04 -43.65 -19.97
CA SER A 100 5.99 -44.72 -19.63
C SER A 100 5.32 -45.84 -18.84
N MET A 101 4.50 -45.48 -17.85
CA MET A 101 3.72 -46.43 -17.06
C MET A 101 2.69 -47.18 -17.91
N GLU A 102 1.99 -46.50 -18.81
CA GLU A 102 1.03 -47.12 -19.74
C GLU A 102 1.72 -48.16 -20.63
N ARG A 103 2.88 -47.81 -21.21
CA ARG A 103 3.69 -48.74 -22.02
C ARG A 103 4.17 -49.95 -21.21
N MET A 104 4.61 -49.74 -19.97
CA MET A 104 5.03 -50.82 -19.08
C MET A 104 3.88 -51.77 -18.76
N MET A 105 2.71 -51.24 -18.40
CA MET A 105 1.50 -52.03 -18.12
C MET A 105 1.00 -52.79 -19.34
N ALA A 106 1.02 -52.16 -20.52
CA ALA A 106 0.63 -52.82 -21.77
C ALA A 106 1.56 -53.99 -22.14
N VAL A 107 2.86 -53.92 -21.83
CA VAL A 107 3.84 -54.95 -22.15
C VAL A 107 3.91 -56.06 -21.09
N TYR A 108 3.74 -55.74 -19.81
CA TYR A 108 3.89 -56.71 -18.72
C TYR A 108 2.58 -57.28 -18.17
N ALA A 109 1.49 -56.53 -18.24
CA ALA A 109 0.17 -56.93 -17.73
C ALA A 109 -0.95 -56.66 -18.76
N PRO A 110 -0.88 -57.20 -20.00
CA PRO A 110 -1.77 -56.84 -21.09
C PRO A 110 -3.25 -57.12 -20.81
N ILE A 111 -3.57 -58.22 -20.11
CA ILE A 111 -4.95 -58.59 -19.75
C ILE A 111 -5.54 -57.58 -18.75
N PHE A 112 -4.75 -57.22 -17.72
CA PHE A 112 -5.17 -56.22 -16.72
C PHE A 112 -5.36 -54.85 -17.38
N PHE A 113 -4.42 -54.45 -18.23
CA PHE A 113 -4.46 -53.18 -18.97
C PHE A 113 -5.70 -53.09 -19.88
N HIS A 114 -6.00 -54.14 -20.64
CA HIS A 114 -7.19 -54.16 -21.50
C HIS A 114 -8.50 -54.18 -20.72
N LYS A 115 -8.58 -54.90 -19.59
CA LYS A 115 -9.80 -54.99 -18.76
C LYS A 115 -10.10 -53.68 -18.03
N HIS A 116 -9.06 -52.95 -17.60
CA HIS A 116 -9.19 -51.69 -16.85
C HIS A 116 -8.81 -50.45 -17.68
N LYS A 117 -8.92 -50.54 -19.02
CA LYS A 117 -8.55 -49.45 -19.95
C LYS A 117 -9.26 -48.11 -19.66
N ARG A 118 -10.42 -48.13 -18.98
CA ARG A 118 -11.12 -46.93 -18.50
C ARG A 118 -10.36 -46.16 -17.39
N ILE A 119 -9.56 -46.84 -16.57
CA ILE A 119 -8.71 -46.22 -15.53
C ILE A 119 -7.60 -45.39 -16.19
N PHE A 120 -7.06 -45.89 -17.30
CA PHE A 120 -6.04 -45.21 -18.11
C PHE A 120 -6.64 -44.24 -19.14
N SER A 121 -7.80 -43.66 -18.83
CA SER A 121 -8.42 -42.66 -19.70
C SER A 121 -7.50 -41.43 -19.84
N PRO A 122 -7.35 -40.86 -21.05
CA PRO A 122 -6.53 -39.67 -21.28
C PRO A 122 -6.88 -38.46 -20.43
N PHE A 123 -8.15 -38.30 -20.06
CA PHE A 123 -8.64 -37.10 -19.39
C PHE A 123 -8.16 -36.98 -17.93
N PRO A 124 -8.31 -38.01 -17.06
CA PRO A 124 -7.71 -38.00 -15.73
C PRO A 124 -6.20 -37.77 -15.74
N ILE A 125 -5.48 -38.40 -16.66
CA ILE A 125 -4.03 -38.28 -16.77
C ILE A 125 -3.63 -36.84 -17.14
N LEU A 126 -4.33 -36.23 -18.11
CA LEU A 126 -4.10 -34.85 -18.49
C LEU A 126 -4.44 -33.88 -17.36
N ALA A 127 -5.52 -34.13 -16.62
CA ALA A 127 -5.89 -33.32 -15.45
C ALA A 127 -4.82 -33.38 -14.36
N ILE A 128 -4.30 -34.58 -14.03
CA ILE A 128 -3.21 -34.73 -13.06
C ILE A 128 -1.95 -34.00 -13.54
N ALA A 129 -1.61 -34.11 -14.82
CA ALA A 129 -0.43 -33.45 -15.38
C ALA A 129 -0.53 -31.91 -15.33
N VAL A 130 -1.69 -31.35 -15.66
CA VAL A 130 -1.92 -29.90 -15.58
C VAL A 130 -1.91 -29.43 -14.12
N SER A 131 -2.59 -30.15 -13.23
CA SER A 131 -2.60 -29.85 -11.79
C SER A 131 -1.20 -29.85 -11.19
N PHE A 132 -0.36 -30.81 -11.56
CA PHE A 132 1.04 -30.85 -11.11
C PHE A 132 1.84 -29.64 -11.59
N GLY A 133 1.66 -29.23 -12.85
CA GLY A 133 2.28 -28.00 -13.36
C GLY A 133 1.93 -26.78 -12.51
N LEU A 134 0.64 -26.60 -12.19
CA LEU A 134 0.12 -25.49 -11.40
C LEU A 134 0.65 -25.41 -9.96
N THR A 135 1.33 -26.46 -9.47
CA THR A 135 2.00 -26.41 -8.16
C THR A 135 3.27 -25.55 -8.16
N GLU A 136 3.92 -25.32 -9.31
CA GLU A 136 5.20 -24.60 -9.34
C GLU A 136 5.09 -23.14 -8.83
N PRO A 137 4.11 -22.31 -9.27
CA PRO A 137 3.93 -20.98 -8.70
C PRO A 137 3.61 -20.99 -7.20
N ILE A 138 2.86 -21.99 -6.74
CA ILE A 138 2.52 -22.16 -5.31
C ILE A 138 3.79 -22.42 -4.49
N VAL A 139 4.69 -23.24 -5.00
CA VAL A 139 5.95 -23.51 -4.31
C VAL A 139 6.90 -22.32 -4.37
N LEU A 140 7.02 -21.64 -5.51
CA LEU A 140 7.90 -20.48 -5.63
C LEU A 140 7.47 -19.33 -4.71
N PHE A 141 6.21 -18.89 -4.80
CA PHE A 141 5.73 -17.72 -4.07
C PHE A 141 5.17 -18.06 -2.68
N GLY A 142 4.49 -19.20 -2.53
CA GLY A 142 3.90 -19.64 -1.26
C GLY A 142 4.93 -20.24 -0.31
N PHE A 143 5.45 -21.42 -0.65
CA PHE A 143 6.33 -22.15 0.25
C PHE A 143 7.74 -21.56 0.34
N CYS A 144 8.28 -21.10 -0.79
CA CYS A 144 9.63 -20.56 -0.86
C CYS A 144 9.72 -19.05 -0.64
N ARG A 145 8.59 -18.34 -0.44
CA ARG A 145 8.53 -16.90 -0.16
C ARG A 145 9.47 -16.07 -1.04
N TYR A 146 9.41 -16.30 -2.35
CA TYR A 146 10.31 -15.65 -3.29
C TYR A 146 10.07 -14.13 -3.37
N ASP A 147 11.11 -13.36 -3.07
CA ASP A 147 11.21 -11.93 -3.31
C ASP A 147 11.94 -11.69 -4.65
N PHE A 148 11.51 -10.70 -5.43
CA PHE A 148 12.06 -10.40 -6.78
C PHE A 148 13.49 -9.80 -6.74
N ASN A 149 14.33 -10.28 -5.83
CA ASN A 149 15.64 -9.75 -5.52
C ASN A 149 16.74 -10.70 -6.04
N PHE A 150 17.26 -10.41 -7.23
CA PHE A 150 18.29 -11.23 -7.87
C PHE A 150 19.34 -10.37 -8.59
N SER A 151 20.57 -10.89 -8.67
CA SER A 151 21.75 -10.16 -9.13
C SER A 151 21.60 -9.65 -10.57
N LYS A 152 22.09 -8.43 -10.86
CA LYS A 152 22.10 -7.82 -12.20
C LYS A 152 22.77 -8.69 -13.27
N MET A 153 23.70 -9.57 -12.86
CA MET A 153 24.41 -10.49 -13.75
C MET A 153 23.60 -11.74 -14.13
N CYS A 154 22.40 -11.91 -13.59
CA CYS A 154 21.60 -13.12 -13.78
C CYS A 154 20.81 -13.10 -15.11
N ALA A 155 21.34 -13.69 -16.17
CA ALA A 155 20.67 -13.73 -17.47
C ALA A 155 19.65 -14.88 -17.65
N GLY A 156 19.30 -15.64 -16.60
CA GLY A 156 18.44 -16.82 -16.74
C GLY A 156 17.63 -17.22 -15.51
N PHE A 157 16.51 -17.92 -15.74
CA PHE A 157 15.54 -18.31 -14.72
C PHE A 157 16.14 -19.04 -13.52
N GLY A 158 17.17 -19.87 -13.75
CA GLY A 158 17.80 -20.68 -12.69
C GLY A 158 18.60 -19.88 -11.66
N CYS A 159 19.12 -18.70 -12.00
CA CYS A 159 19.74 -17.78 -11.03
C CYS A 159 18.77 -16.73 -10.50
N ALA A 160 17.62 -16.56 -11.16
CA ALA A 160 16.61 -15.59 -10.79
C ALA A 160 15.80 -16.09 -9.59
N VAL A 161 15.51 -17.39 -9.52
CA VAL A 161 14.77 -18.00 -8.40
C VAL A 161 15.65 -18.26 -7.18
N ASN A 162 15.04 -18.23 -5.99
CA ASN A 162 15.76 -18.48 -4.74
C ASN A 162 16.15 -19.97 -4.57
N GLN A 163 17.04 -20.23 -3.62
CA GLN A 163 17.59 -21.56 -3.38
C GLN A 163 16.52 -22.59 -2.97
N CYS A 164 15.47 -22.16 -2.26
CA CYS A 164 14.35 -23.03 -1.89
C CYS A 164 13.65 -23.60 -3.12
N PHE A 165 13.26 -22.74 -4.07
CA PHE A 165 12.55 -23.20 -5.26
C PHE A 165 13.47 -24.01 -6.18
N LEU A 166 14.74 -23.64 -6.28
CA LEU A 166 15.73 -24.42 -7.03
C LEU A 166 15.90 -25.84 -6.46
N SER A 167 15.89 -25.98 -5.13
CA SER A 167 15.95 -27.28 -4.44
C SER A 167 14.70 -28.13 -4.71
N TYR A 168 13.51 -27.54 -4.58
CA TYR A 168 12.24 -28.18 -4.95
C TYR A 168 12.25 -28.66 -6.40
N TRP A 169 12.66 -27.76 -7.31
CA TRP A 169 12.65 -28.01 -8.75
C TRP A 169 13.56 -29.17 -9.15
N ASN A 170 14.75 -29.25 -8.55
CA ASN A 170 15.67 -30.36 -8.77
C ASN A 170 15.15 -31.67 -8.16
N THR A 171 14.59 -31.60 -6.95
CA THR A 171 14.14 -32.78 -6.20
C THR A 171 12.99 -33.50 -6.91
N HIS A 172 11.94 -32.78 -7.33
CA HIS A 172 10.80 -33.45 -7.98
C HIS A 172 11.18 -34.02 -9.36
N LYS A 173 12.09 -33.35 -10.10
CA LYS A 173 12.59 -33.88 -11.38
C LYS A 173 13.37 -35.17 -11.19
N LEU A 174 14.22 -35.26 -10.17
CA LEU A 174 14.94 -36.48 -9.83
C LEU A 174 13.98 -37.62 -9.48
N ILE A 175 12.91 -37.34 -8.71
CA ILE A 175 11.89 -38.33 -8.35
C ILE A 175 11.18 -38.86 -9.62
N ILE A 176 10.69 -37.97 -10.49
CA ILE A 176 9.98 -38.37 -11.72
C ILE A 176 10.89 -39.18 -12.65
N LEU A 177 12.14 -38.73 -12.86
CA LEU A 177 13.12 -39.47 -13.66
C LEU A 177 13.47 -40.83 -13.03
N GLY A 178 13.49 -40.90 -11.69
CA GLY A 178 13.68 -42.14 -10.93
C GLY A 178 12.61 -43.20 -11.17
N PHE A 179 11.37 -42.81 -11.53
CA PHE A 179 10.33 -43.73 -11.95
C PHE A 179 10.35 -44.04 -13.46
N ILE A 180 10.59 -43.02 -14.29
CA ILE A 180 10.61 -43.19 -15.76
C ILE A 180 11.72 -44.16 -16.18
N PHE A 181 12.91 -44.04 -15.58
CA PHE A 181 14.09 -44.77 -16.01
C PHE A 181 13.95 -46.30 -15.82
N PRO A 182 13.53 -46.84 -14.66
CA PRO A 182 13.25 -48.27 -14.49
C PRO A 182 12.15 -48.79 -15.42
N PHE A 183 11.03 -48.08 -15.57
CA PHE A 183 9.95 -48.51 -16.46
C PHE A 183 10.42 -48.64 -17.91
N THR A 184 11.24 -47.68 -18.33
CA THR A 184 11.82 -47.64 -19.66
C THR A 184 12.80 -48.79 -19.90
N ILE A 185 13.67 -49.10 -18.93
CA ILE A 185 14.59 -50.24 -18.99
C ILE A 185 13.82 -51.56 -19.05
N LEU A 186 12.79 -51.75 -18.22
CA LEU A 186 11.97 -52.97 -18.22
C LEU A 186 11.30 -53.18 -19.58
N VAL A 187 10.68 -52.15 -20.14
CA VAL A 187 10.07 -52.22 -21.48
C VAL A 187 11.12 -52.58 -22.54
N CYS A 188 12.28 -51.92 -22.53
CA CYS A 188 13.37 -52.23 -23.47
C CYS A 188 13.89 -53.67 -23.33
N LEU A 189 14.09 -54.18 -22.10
CA LEU A 189 14.54 -55.55 -21.83
C LEU A 189 13.54 -56.59 -22.37
N LYS A 190 12.25 -56.42 -22.11
CA LYS A 190 11.22 -57.36 -22.59
C LYS A 190 11.03 -57.32 -24.09
N LEU A 191 11.08 -56.12 -24.70
CA LEU A 191 11.04 -55.98 -26.16
C LEU A 191 12.28 -56.56 -26.85
N PHE A 192 13.45 -56.49 -26.21
CA PHE A 192 14.68 -57.13 -26.69
C PHE A 192 14.62 -58.66 -26.60
N LEU A 193 14.10 -59.21 -25.49
CA LEU A 193 13.90 -60.65 -25.28
C LEU A 193 12.86 -61.25 -26.24
N LEU A 194 11.73 -60.55 -26.47
CA LEU A 194 10.69 -60.97 -27.42
C LEU A 194 11.19 -60.99 -28.88
N ASN A 195 12.18 -60.17 -29.22
CA ASN A 195 12.74 -60.10 -30.58
C ASN A 195 13.69 -61.27 -30.91
N ARG A 196 14.10 -62.09 -29.92
CA ARG A 196 14.91 -63.30 -30.14
C ARG A 196 14.09 -64.57 -30.42
N GLY A 197 12.76 -64.57 -30.19
CA GLY A 197 11.85 -65.69 -30.49
C GLY A 197 11.22 -65.57 -31.89
N LYS A 198 11.68 -66.37 -32.85
CA LYS A 198 11.33 -66.32 -34.29
C LYS A 198 9.85 -66.59 -34.62
N THR A 199 9.25 -65.83 -35.56
CA THR A 199 8.83 -66.28 -36.92
C THR A 199 8.07 -65.17 -37.69
N ARG A 200 7.88 -65.42 -38.98
CA ARG A 200 7.80 -64.52 -40.14
C ARG A 200 6.48 -63.73 -40.28
N GLU A 201 5.95 -63.13 -39.22
CA GLU A 201 4.74 -62.27 -39.31
C GLU A 201 4.80 -60.94 -38.53
N CYS A 202 5.98 -60.57 -38.02
CA CYS A 202 6.11 -59.39 -37.14
C CYS A 202 6.99 -58.26 -37.72
N ARG A 203 6.74 -57.83 -38.98
CA ARG A 203 7.35 -56.59 -39.51
C ARG A 203 6.74 -55.30 -38.92
N GLN A 204 5.59 -55.38 -38.24
CA GLN A 204 4.96 -54.22 -37.60
C GLN A 204 5.48 -53.92 -36.17
N LEU A 205 6.07 -54.90 -35.47
CA LEU A 205 6.57 -54.71 -34.11
C LEU A 205 7.86 -53.87 -34.04
N SER A 206 8.59 -53.67 -35.15
CA SER A 206 9.88 -52.96 -35.12
C SER A 206 9.76 -51.43 -35.01
N ARG A 207 8.60 -50.83 -35.34
CA ARG A 207 8.44 -49.36 -35.36
C ARG A 207 8.11 -48.79 -33.99
N ALA A 208 7.15 -49.41 -33.28
CA ALA A 208 6.80 -49.04 -31.92
C ALA A 208 8.00 -49.19 -30.99
N ASN A 209 8.74 -50.30 -31.10
CA ASN A 209 9.93 -50.56 -30.29
C ASN A 209 11.05 -49.54 -30.55
N ARG A 210 11.24 -49.08 -31.80
CA ARG A 210 12.21 -48.02 -32.14
C ARG A 210 11.82 -46.67 -31.55
N LEU A 211 10.54 -46.31 -31.58
CA LEU A 211 10.05 -45.05 -31.02
C LEU A 211 10.25 -45.01 -29.50
N VAL A 212 10.00 -46.15 -28.83
CA VAL A 212 10.22 -46.29 -27.38
C VAL A 212 11.69 -46.13 -27.02
N ILE A 213 12.61 -46.79 -27.74
CA ILE A 213 14.06 -46.68 -27.49
C ILE A 213 14.57 -45.25 -27.73
N ILE A 214 14.05 -44.56 -28.75
CA ILE A 214 14.40 -43.16 -29.05
C ILE A 214 13.90 -42.22 -27.94
N ASP A 215 12.63 -42.33 -27.53
CA ASP A 215 12.07 -41.57 -26.39
C ASP A 215 12.94 -41.78 -25.13
N SER A 216 13.37 -43.01 -24.89
CA SER A 216 14.22 -43.40 -23.75
C SER A 216 15.58 -42.69 -23.76
N ALA A 217 16.25 -42.68 -24.91
CA ALA A 217 17.57 -42.09 -25.06
C ALA A 217 17.54 -40.56 -24.93
N ILE A 218 16.48 -39.91 -25.44
CA ILE A 218 16.30 -38.46 -25.35
C ILE A 218 16.08 -38.03 -23.90
N ILE A 219 15.28 -38.75 -23.12
CA ILE A 219 15.07 -38.46 -21.69
C ILE A 219 16.40 -38.56 -20.91
N VAL A 220 17.25 -39.54 -21.22
CA VAL A 220 18.55 -39.70 -20.55
C VAL A 220 19.52 -38.57 -20.91
N VAL A 221 19.65 -38.24 -22.20
CA VAL A 221 20.64 -37.27 -22.69
C VAL A 221 20.20 -35.82 -22.43
N SER A 222 18.92 -35.50 -22.61
CA SER A 222 18.43 -34.12 -22.58
C SER A 222 17.78 -33.72 -21.26
N ASP A 223 17.30 -34.67 -20.44
CA ASP A 223 16.66 -34.37 -19.15
C ASP A 223 17.49 -34.81 -17.93
N PHE A 224 18.07 -36.01 -17.92
CA PHE A 224 18.84 -36.53 -16.78
C PHE A 224 20.28 -36.00 -16.72
N LEU A 225 21.05 -36.13 -17.81
CA LEU A 225 22.46 -35.75 -17.84
C LEU A 225 22.73 -34.27 -17.47
N PRO A 226 21.91 -33.28 -17.90
CA PRO A 226 22.11 -31.87 -17.51
C PRO A 226 21.85 -31.57 -16.02
N ILE A 227 21.11 -32.43 -15.31
CA ILE A 227 20.89 -32.31 -13.86
C ILE A 227 22.11 -32.83 -13.10
N VAL A 228 22.63 -33.99 -13.52
CA VAL A 228 23.84 -34.59 -12.93
C VAL A 228 25.07 -33.73 -13.20
N ALA A 229 25.25 -33.27 -14.45
CA ALA A 229 26.37 -32.43 -14.85
C ALA A 229 26.45 -31.11 -14.05
N ARG A 230 25.31 -30.54 -13.66
CA ARG A 230 25.24 -29.34 -12.79
C ARG A 230 25.80 -29.56 -11.38
N LYS A 231 25.80 -30.80 -10.89
CA LYS A 231 26.28 -31.14 -9.54
C LYS A 231 27.79 -31.40 -9.50
N TYR A 232 28.40 -31.76 -10.63
CA TYR A 232 29.79 -32.23 -10.70
C TYR A 232 30.73 -31.40 -11.59
N ILE A 233 30.21 -30.47 -12.43
CA ILE A 233 31.03 -29.67 -13.35
C ILE A 233 30.97 -28.18 -12.99
N VAL A 234 32.13 -27.51 -13.02
CA VAL A 234 32.37 -26.07 -12.78
C VAL A 234 31.75 -25.19 -13.88
N PHE A 235 30.43 -25.20 -14.02
CA PHE A 235 29.70 -24.19 -14.78
C PHE A 235 28.92 -23.32 -13.79
N SER A 236 29.48 -22.16 -13.44
CA SER A 236 28.76 -21.17 -12.63
C SER A 236 27.49 -20.74 -13.37
N SER A 237 26.33 -21.00 -12.76
CA SER A 237 25.01 -20.59 -13.26
C SER A 237 24.85 -19.07 -13.36
N GLN A 238 25.72 -18.32 -12.70
CA GLN A 238 25.77 -16.85 -12.76
C GLN A 238 26.46 -16.35 -14.03
N ILE A 239 27.27 -17.18 -14.68
CA ILE A 239 28.13 -16.74 -15.79
C ILE A 239 27.66 -17.35 -17.12
N VAL A 240 27.20 -18.60 -17.16
CA VAL A 240 27.02 -19.33 -18.42
C VAL A 240 25.54 -19.58 -18.77
N GLY A 241 24.76 -18.52 -19.05
CA GLY A 241 23.45 -18.56 -19.75
C GLY A 241 22.42 -19.65 -19.36
N PRO A 242 21.34 -19.85 -20.15
CA PRO A 242 20.32 -20.86 -19.89
C PRO A 242 20.68 -22.26 -20.45
N ASN A 243 21.91 -22.74 -20.26
CA ASN A 243 22.43 -23.97 -20.90
C ASN A 243 21.51 -25.20 -20.76
N GLY A 244 20.94 -25.41 -19.57
CA GLY A 244 20.03 -26.53 -19.33
C GLY A 244 18.74 -26.45 -20.14
N ALA A 245 18.23 -25.25 -20.41
CA ALA A 245 17.05 -25.07 -21.27
C ALA A 245 17.40 -25.29 -22.75
N VAL A 246 18.59 -24.87 -23.19
CA VAL A 246 19.05 -25.06 -24.58
C VAL A 246 19.22 -26.55 -24.89
N LEU A 247 19.87 -27.32 -24.02
CA LEU A 247 20.01 -28.78 -24.19
C LEU A 247 18.66 -29.50 -24.28
N GLN A 248 17.67 -29.05 -23.51
CA GLN A 248 16.31 -29.57 -23.58
C GLN A 248 15.60 -29.19 -24.89
N SER A 249 15.78 -27.96 -25.38
CA SER A 249 15.23 -27.52 -26.67
C SER A 249 15.83 -28.29 -27.85
N VAL A 250 17.13 -28.58 -27.80
CA VAL A 250 17.80 -29.45 -28.79
C VAL A 250 17.25 -30.89 -28.70
N GLY A 251 17.01 -31.41 -27.50
CA GLY A 251 16.37 -32.72 -27.30
C GLY A 251 14.99 -32.82 -27.97
N LEU A 252 14.14 -31.82 -27.78
CA LEU A 252 12.82 -31.72 -28.43
C LEU A 252 12.93 -31.64 -29.97
N THR A 253 13.95 -30.94 -30.47
CA THR A 253 14.24 -30.85 -31.92
C THR A 253 14.56 -32.23 -32.50
N VAL A 254 15.43 -32.98 -31.84
CA VAL A 254 15.82 -34.34 -32.25
C VAL A 254 14.60 -35.27 -32.20
N GLU A 255 13.79 -35.17 -31.15
CA GLU A 255 12.56 -35.93 -30.99
C GLU A 255 11.58 -35.72 -32.17
N ALA A 256 11.28 -34.45 -32.48
CA ALA A 256 10.38 -34.08 -33.57
C ALA A 256 10.89 -34.55 -34.94
N LEU A 257 12.21 -34.45 -35.19
CA LEU A 257 12.85 -34.89 -36.43
C LEU A 257 12.79 -36.42 -36.60
N LEU A 258 13.11 -37.17 -35.54
CA LEU A 258 13.09 -38.64 -35.56
C LEU A 258 11.67 -39.17 -35.69
N PHE A 259 10.71 -38.51 -35.04
CA PHE A 259 9.30 -38.83 -35.19
C PHE A 259 8.81 -38.60 -36.63
N TYR A 260 9.11 -37.43 -37.21
CA TYR A 260 8.82 -37.13 -38.61
C TYR A 260 9.41 -38.18 -39.56
N ARG A 261 10.69 -38.53 -39.41
CA ARG A 261 11.35 -39.56 -40.26
C ARG A 261 10.73 -40.94 -40.10
N THR A 262 10.31 -41.30 -38.89
CA THR A 262 9.73 -42.62 -38.61
C THR A 262 8.35 -42.77 -39.23
N ILE A 263 7.56 -41.69 -39.30
CA ILE A 263 6.19 -41.73 -39.82
C ILE A 263 6.11 -41.42 -41.32
N SER A 264 6.91 -40.48 -41.86
CA SER A 264 6.87 -40.07 -43.28
C SER A 264 7.29 -41.15 -44.28
N ARG A 265 7.70 -42.34 -43.83
CA ARG A 265 7.95 -43.51 -44.70
C ARG A 265 6.67 -44.17 -45.26
N LYS A 266 5.48 -43.57 -45.12
CA LYS A 266 4.25 -44.13 -45.70
C LYS A 266 3.19 -43.06 -46.01
N SER A 267 3.34 -42.33 -47.12
CA SER A 267 2.20 -41.64 -47.73
C SER A 267 2.39 -41.44 -49.24
N SER A 268 2.58 -42.52 -49.99
CA SER A 268 1.97 -42.64 -51.32
C SER A 268 0.71 -43.49 -51.14
N ILE A 269 -0.48 -42.89 -51.30
CA ILE A 269 -1.77 -43.47 -51.70
C ILE A 269 -2.88 -42.47 -51.30
N GLN A 270 -3.53 -41.93 -52.32
CA GLN A 270 -4.71 -41.05 -52.34
C GLN A 270 -5.98 -41.75 -51.85
N SER A 271 -6.92 -40.96 -51.33
CA SER A 271 -8.35 -40.90 -51.76
C SER A 271 -9.04 -39.79 -50.94
N SER A 272 -9.33 -38.62 -51.52
CA SER A 272 -10.58 -38.28 -52.21
C SER A 272 -11.84 -38.57 -51.38
N ASP A 273 -12.25 -37.62 -50.54
CA ASP A 273 -13.66 -37.49 -50.14
C ASP A 273 -13.94 -36.07 -49.58
N SER A 274 -14.39 -35.16 -50.45
CA SER A 274 -14.72 -33.77 -50.09
C SER A 274 -15.93 -33.66 -49.15
N THR A 275 -16.70 -34.73 -48.99
CA THR A 275 -17.87 -34.80 -48.10
C THR A 275 -17.49 -35.14 -46.66
N ILE A 276 -16.40 -35.86 -46.43
CA ILE A 276 -15.88 -36.18 -45.08
C ILE A 276 -15.09 -34.99 -44.49
N GLN A 277 -14.59 -34.10 -45.35
CA GLN A 277 -13.85 -32.90 -44.91
C GLN A 277 -14.78 -31.88 -44.23
N ILE A 278 -16.04 -31.83 -44.65
CA ILE A 278 -17.10 -30.95 -44.10
C ILE A 278 -17.44 -31.32 -42.65
N GLU A 279 -17.44 -32.60 -42.29
CA GLU A 279 -17.71 -33.06 -40.91
C GLU A 279 -16.47 -32.93 -40.00
N LYS A 280 -15.26 -33.02 -40.56
CA LYS A 280 -13.98 -32.96 -39.82
C LYS A 280 -13.60 -31.56 -39.31
N ASP A 281 -13.95 -30.51 -40.04
CA ASP A 281 -13.65 -29.12 -39.68
C ASP A 281 -14.64 -28.59 -38.61
N ASP A 282 -15.92 -28.92 -38.74
CA ASP A 282 -16.96 -28.60 -37.75
C ASP A 282 -16.70 -29.30 -36.41
N ILE A 283 -16.24 -30.57 -36.44
CA ILE A 283 -15.81 -31.33 -35.24
C ILE A 283 -14.56 -30.69 -34.61
N LEU A 284 -13.61 -30.17 -35.38
CA LEU A 284 -12.38 -29.58 -34.85
C LEU A 284 -12.65 -28.29 -34.07
N ILE A 285 -13.48 -27.40 -34.61
CA ILE A 285 -13.94 -26.19 -33.89
C ILE A 285 -14.67 -26.60 -32.61
N PHE A 286 -15.52 -27.62 -32.67
CA PHE A 286 -16.25 -28.12 -31.52
C PHE A 286 -15.33 -28.70 -30.42
N TYR A 287 -14.27 -29.43 -30.82
CA TYR A 287 -13.25 -29.93 -29.88
C TYR A 287 -12.38 -28.82 -29.30
N CYS A 288 -11.98 -27.85 -30.11
CA CYS A 288 -11.26 -26.67 -29.62
C CYS A 288 -12.12 -25.88 -28.63
N ARG A 289 -13.40 -25.67 -28.94
CA ARG A 289 -14.38 -25.07 -28.02
C ARG A 289 -14.52 -25.90 -26.74
N PHE A 290 -14.67 -27.21 -26.83
CA PHE A 290 -14.78 -28.09 -25.67
C PHE A 290 -13.53 -28.06 -24.77
N VAL A 291 -12.33 -28.06 -25.36
CA VAL A 291 -11.07 -27.98 -24.59
C VAL A 291 -10.94 -26.61 -23.93
N VAL A 292 -11.28 -25.52 -24.64
CA VAL A 292 -11.29 -24.17 -24.07
C VAL A 292 -12.33 -24.06 -22.95
N ASP A 293 -13.55 -24.58 -23.15
CA ASP A 293 -14.63 -24.58 -22.16
C ASP A 293 -14.28 -25.43 -20.91
N PHE A 294 -13.61 -26.58 -21.10
CA PHE A 294 -13.13 -27.42 -20.00
C PHE A 294 -12.03 -26.73 -19.19
N LEU A 295 -11.01 -26.17 -19.86
CA LEU A 295 -9.93 -25.43 -19.19
C LEU A 295 -10.47 -24.18 -18.48
N MET A 296 -11.43 -23.48 -19.09
CA MET A 296 -12.14 -22.35 -18.50
C MET A 296 -12.90 -22.75 -17.23
N SER A 297 -13.69 -23.83 -17.30
CA SER A 297 -14.46 -24.32 -16.15
C SER A 297 -13.53 -24.76 -15.01
N PHE A 298 -12.42 -25.44 -15.33
CA PHE A 298 -11.43 -25.85 -14.34
C PHE A 298 -10.74 -24.66 -13.67
N LEU A 299 -10.27 -23.67 -14.44
CA LEU A 299 -9.64 -22.46 -13.91
C LEU A 299 -10.61 -21.59 -13.11
N ASN A 300 -11.86 -21.46 -13.55
CA ASN A 300 -12.90 -20.72 -12.82
C ASN A 300 -13.29 -21.43 -11.52
N THR A 301 -13.36 -22.76 -11.52
CA THR A 301 -13.64 -23.54 -10.30
C THR A 301 -12.49 -23.46 -9.31
N PHE A 302 -11.25 -23.52 -9.79
CA PHE A 302 -10.06 -23.33 -8.97
C PHE A 302 -9.98 -21.90 -8.41
N TYR A 303 -10.31 -20.89 -9.22
CA TYR A 303 -10.44 -19.50 -8.80
C TYR A 303 -11.50 -19.34 -7.71
N LEU A 304 -12.68 -19.93 -7.89
CA LEU A 304 -13.76 -19.91 -6.88
C LEU A 304 -13.34 -20.60 -5.59
N LEU A 305 -12.70 -21.77 -5.66
CA LEU A 305 -12.18 -22.49 -4.49
C LEU A 305 -11.09 -21.69 -3.77
N PHE A 306 -10.20 -21.03 -4.51
CA PHE A 306 -9.18 -20.16 -3.95
C PHE A 306 -9.79 -18.92 -3.30
N VAL A 307 -10.79 -18.28 -3.92
CA VAL A 307 -11.51 -17.14 -3.33
C VAL A 307 -12.24 -17.57 -2.05
N ILE A 308 -12.91 -18.74 -2.05
CA ILE A 308 -13.58 -19.28 -0.86
C ILE A 308 -12.55 -19.60 0.24
N PHE A 309 -11.42 -20.23 -0.11
CA PHE A 309 -10.35 -20.54 0.83
C PHE A 309 -9.70 -19.26 1.39
N TYR A 310 -9.46 -18.26 0.54
CA TYR A 310 -8.97 -16.93 0.93
C TYR A 310 -9.96 -16.20 1.85
N SER A 311 -11.27 -16.30 1.59
CA SER A 311 -12.31 -15.73 2.45
C SER A 311 -12.48 -16.44 3.79
N LEU A 312 -12.09 -17.72 3.90
CA LEU A 312 -12.20 -18.51 5.13
C LEU A 312 -10.94 -18.43 6.03
N PHE A 313 -9.78 -18.09 5.47
CA PHE A 313 -8.48 -18.10 6.18
C PHE A 313 -7.75 -16.74 6.08
N THR A 314 -8.50 -15.64 6.26
CA THR A 314 -8.07 -14.27 5.96
C THR A 314 -6.81 -13.81 6.70
N GLU A 315 -6.50 -14.32 7.89
CA GLU A 315 -5.38 -13.79 8.70
C GLU A 315 -3.98 -14.31 8.30
N HIS A 316 -3.87 -15.35 7.46
CA HIS A 316 -2.57 -15.93 7.07
C HIS A 316 -2.25 -15.88 5.58
N LEU A 317 -3.16 -15.37 4.74
CA LEU A 317 -2.98 -15.37 3.27
C LEU A 317 -2.91 -13.97 2.62
N PHE A 318 -2.86 -12.88 3.41
CA PHE A 318 -2.86 -11.49 2.90
C PHE A 318 -1.69 -11.14 1.98
N GLU A 319 -0.54 -11.81 2.11
CA GLU A 319 0.64 -11.59 1.26
C GLU A 319 0.48 -12.19 -0.16
N TYR A 320 -0.57 -12.98 -0.41
CA TYR A 320 -0.78 -13.70 -1.65
C TYR A 320 -1.85 -13.08 -2.57
N HIS A 321 -2.29 -11.83 -2.35
CA HIS A 321 -3.36 -11.25 -3.18
C HIS A 321 -2.97 -11.12 -4.67
N HIS A 322 -1.67 -11.02 -4.99
CA HIS A 322 -1.20 -11.03 -6.38
C HIS A 322 -1.46 -12.40 -7.06
N PHE A 323 -1.63 -13.48 -6.30
CA PHE A 323 -2.01 -14.83 -6.76
C PHE A 323 -3.35 -14.86 -7.49
N LEU A 324 -4.30 -13.99 -7.12
CA LEU A 324 -5.60 -13.87 -7.79
C LEU A 324 -5.45 -13.48 -9.28
N ILE A 325 -4.46 -12.64 -9.61
CA ILE A 325 -4.14 -12.25 -10.99
C ILE A 325 -3.60 -13.44 -11.77
N TYR A 326 -2.71 -14.23 -11.16
CA TYR A 326 -2.04 -15.36 -11.82
C TYR A 326 -3.03 -16.48 -12.18
N ILE A 327 -4.14 -16.63 -11.44
CA ILE A 327 -5.25 -17.55 -11.80
C ILE A 327 -6.24 -16.88 -12.75
N ALA A 328 -6.57 -15.60 -12.55
CA ALA A 328 -7.57 -14.89 -13.34
C ALA A 328 -7.11 -14.56 -14.77
N LEU A 329 -5.82 -14.28 -14.99
CA LEU A 329 -5.28 -13.83 -16.28
C LEU A 329 -5.28 -14.93 -17.37
N PRO A 330 -4.92 -16.20 -17.07
CA PRO A 330 -5.14 -17.30 -18.02
C PRO A 330 -6.63 -17.53 -18.32
N SER A 331 -7.51 -17.39 -17.33
CA SER A 331 -8.97 -17.48 -17.52
C SER A 331 -9.48 -16.38 -18.45
N THR A 332 -9.13 -15.11 -18.24
CA THR A 332 -9.56 -14.00 -19.12
C THR A 332 -9.01 -14.12 -20.54
N SER A 333 -7.79 -14.63 -20.69
CA SER A 333 -7.18 -14.90 -22.00
C SER A 333 -7.91 -16.02 -22.75
N LEU A 334 -8.33 -17.08 -22.06
CA LEU A 334 -9.17 -18.13 -22.60
C LEU A 334 -10.62 -17.65 -22.89
N LYS A 335 -11.16 -16.69 -22.12
CA LYS A 335 -12.45 -16.02 -22.42
C LYS A 335 -12.39 -15.28 -23.75
N ALA A 336 -11.33 -14.52 -24.00
CA ALA A 336 -11.15 -13.80 -25.27
C ALA A 336 -11.05 -14.78 -26.46
N ALA A 337 -10.31 -15.88 -26.29
CA ALA A 337 -10.23 -16.94 -27.28
C ALA A 337 -11.60 -17.62 -27.53
N ARG A 338 -12.38 -17.90 -26.47
CA ARG A 338 -13.74 -18.46 -26.55
C ARG A 338 -14.68 -17.53 -27.31
N SER A 339 -14.68 -16.22 -27.02
CA SER A 339 -15.54 -15.24 -27.69
C SER A 339 -15.31 -15.17 -29.20
N ILE A 340 -14.05 -15.26 -29.65
CA ILE A 340 -13.72 -15.26 -31.09
C ILE A 340 -14.18 -16.56 -31.75
N VAL A 341 -13.97 -17.71 -31.10
CA VAL A 341 -14.46 -19.00 -31.61
C VAL A 341 -15.99 -18.98 -31.70
N THR A 342 -16.69 -18.46 -30.69
CA THR A 342 -18.16 -18.34 -30.67
C THR A 342 -18.69 -17.34 -31.70
N LEU A 343 -18.03 -16.18 -31.86
CA LEU A 343 -18.36 -15.20 -32.90
C LEU A 343 -18.21 -15.81 -34.29
N SER A 344 -17.13 -16.56 -34.51
CA SER A 344 -16.86 -17.19 -35.80
C SER A 344 -17.89 -18.27 -36.12
N ILE A 345 -18.27 -19.10 -35.15
CA ILE A 345 -19.39 -20.07 -35.29
C ILE A 345 -20.71 -19.33 -35.57
N SER A 346 -20.94 -18.18 -34.95
CA SER A 346 -22.15 -17.39 -35.13
C SER A 346 -22.22 -16.74 -36.51
N ILE A 347 -21.11 -16.21 -37.02
CA ILE A 347 -20.99 -15.68 -38.39
C ILE A 347 -21.15 -16.81 -39.40
N GLU A 348 -20.53 -17.97 -39.16
CA GLU A 348 -20.69 -19.16 -40.01
C GLU A 348 -22.16 -19.59 -40.10
N ARG A 349 -22.86 -19.70 -38.96
CA ARG A 349 -24.29 -20.01 -38.90
C ARG A 349 -25.16 -18.92 -39.53
N MET A 350 -24.83 -17.64 -39.34
CA MET A 350 -25.54 -16.52 -39.95
C MET A 350 -25.39 -16.54 -41.48
N MET A 351 -24.18 -16.76 -42.00
CA MET A 351 -23.93 -16.86 -43.44
C MET A 351 -24.60 -18.10 -44.05
N ALA A 352 -24.63 -19.22 -43.33
CA ALA A 352 -25.35 -20.42 -43.74
C ALA A 352 -26.88 -20.21 -43.82
N VAL A 353 -27.44 -19.33 -43.00
CA VAL A 353 -28.89 -19.03 -42.97
C VAL A 353 -29.28 -17.93 -43.97
N TYR A 354 -28.51 -16.84 -44.06
CA TYR A 354 -28.87 -15.65 -44.82
C TYR A 354 -28.26 -15.57 -46.23
N ALA A 355 -27.16 -16.29 -46.49
CA ALA A 355 -26.50 -16.34 -47.79
C ALA A 355 -26.05 -17.77 -48.17
N PRO A 356 -26.96 -18.77 -48.17
CA PRO A 356 -26.62 -20.19 -48.24
C PRO A 356 -25.84 -20.58 -49.50
N ILE A 357 -26.15 -19.96 -50.66
CA ILE A 357 -25.46 -20.23 -51.94
C ILE A 357 -24.02 -19.69 -51.91
N PHE A 358 -23.82 -18.48 -51.38
CA PHE A 358 -22.48 -17.88 -51.23
C PHE A 358 -21.64 -18.66 -50.20
N PHE A 359 -22.26 -19.01 -49.07
CA PHE A 359 -21.63 -19.78 -48.00
C PHE A 359 -21.15 -21.16 -48.48
N HIS A 360 -21.99 -21.92 -49.18
CA HIS A 360 -21.60 -23.23 -49.73
C HIS A 360 -20.51 -23.12 -50.81
N LYS A 361 -20.53 -22.07 -51.64
CA LYS A 361 -19.54 -21.87 -52.72
C LYS A 361 -18.17 -21.38 -52.21
N HIS A 362 -18.14 -20.69 -51.07
CA HIS A 362 -16.92 -20.09 -50.50
C HIS A 362 -16.57 -20.59 -49.08
N LYS A 363 -17.04 -21.79 -48.68
CA LYS A 363 -16.80 -22.35 -47.33
C LYS A 363 -15.31 -22.40 -46.94
N HIS A 364 -14.39 -22.52 -47.89
CA HIS A 364 -12.94 -22.50 -47.66
C HIS A 364 -12.42 -21.18 -47.06
N ILE A 365 -13.13 -20.05 -47.26
CA ILE A 365 -12.79 -18.75 -46.66
C ILE A 365 -13.03 -18.79 -45.14
N PHE A 366 -14.00 -19.60 -44.68
CA PHE A 366 -14.36 -19.76 -43.26
C PHE A 366 -13.63 -20.92 -42.58
N SER A 367 -12.40 -21.20 -43.00
CA SER A 367 -11.59 -22.28 -42.45
C SER A 367 -11.39 -22.12 -40.92
N PRO A 368 -11.42 -23.20 -40.12
CA PRO A 368 -11.19 -23.15 -38.67
C PRO A 368 -9.82 -22.59 -38.27
N TYR A 369 -8.81 -22.78 -39.13
CA TYR A 369 -7.41 -22.59 -38.75
C TYR A 369 -7.01 -21.12 -38.56
N PRO A 370 -7.39 -20.18 -39.45
CA PRO A 370 -7.24 -18.74 -39.19
C PRO A 370 -7.95 -18.29 -37.93
N ILE A 371 -9.15 -18.82 -37.66
CA ILE A 371 -9.95 -18.49 -36.47
C ILE A 371 -9.25 -18.97 -35.19
N ILE A 372 -8.74 -20.21 -35.18
CA ILE A 372 -7.98 -20.77 -34.04
C ILE A 372 -6.67 -20.01 -33.85
N ALA A 373 -5.96 -19.68 -34.92
CA ALA A 373 -4.72 -18.90 -34.85
C ALA A 373 -4.98 -17.48 -34.33
N MET A 374 -6.07 -16.83 -34.75
CA MET A 374 -6.49 -15.51 -34.28
C MET A 374 -6.97 -15.55 -32.82
N ALA A 375 -7.71 -16.59 -32.42
CA ALA A 375 -8.13 -16.80 -31.04
C ALA A 375 -6.93 -17.04 -30.10
N ALA A 376 -5.94 -17.82 -30.55
CA ALA A 376 -4.69 -18.05 -29.82
C ALA A 376 -3.82 -16.79 -29.77
N SER A 377 -3.71 -16.03 -30.87
CA SER A 377 -2.93 -14.79 -30.88
C SER A 377 -3.55 -13.72 -29.98
N LEU A 378 -4.88 -13.56 -29.99
CA LEU A 378 -5.55 -12.57 -29.15
C LEU A 378 -5.50 -12.91 -27.65
N GLY A 379 -5.65 -14.20 -27.31
CA GLY A 379 -5.45 -14.67 -25.94
C GLY A 379 -4.05 -14.35 -25.40
N LEU A 380 -3.04 -14.40 -26.27
CA LEU A 380 -1.63 -14.12 -25.91
C LEU A 380 -1.25 -12.63 -26.01
N THR A 381 -1.98 -11.80 -26.78
CA THR A 381 -1.74 -10.35 -26.83
C THR A 381 -2.31 -9.61 -25.62
N ASN A 382 -3.29 -10.16 -24.90
CA ASN A 382 -3.90 -9.49 -23.75
C ASN A 382 -2.87 -9.11 -22.66
N PRO A 383 -1.97 -10.01 -22.21
CA PRO A 383 -0.88 -9.64 -21.29
C PRO A 383 0.08 -8.62 -21.89
N ILE A 384 0.39 -8.73 -23.19
CA ILE A 384 1.33 -7.82 -23.88
C ILE A 384 0.74 -6.40 -24.01
N VAL A 385 -0.55 -6.29 -24.28
CA VAL A 385 -1.26 -5.00 -24.34
C VAL A 385 -1.36 -4.42 -22.93
N LEU A 386 -1.72 -5.20 -21.92
CA LEU A 386 -1.81 -4.73 -20.53
C LEU A 386 -0.48 -4.19 -20.01
N PHE A 387 0.59 -4.97 -20.15
CA PHE A 387 1.86 -4.69 -19.49
C PHE A 387 2.86 -3.94 -20.38
N GLY A 388 2.80 -4.17 -21.70
CA GLY A 388 3.67 -3.51 -22.68
C GLY A 388 3.14 -2.17 -23.16
N PHE A 389 1.87 -2.11 -23.60
CA PHE A 389 1.30 -0.88 -24.20
C PHE A 389 0.55 -0.01 -23.19
N CYS A 390 -0.25 -0.60 -22.30
CA CYS A 390 -1.05 0.13 -21.33
C CYS A 390 -0.29 0.54 -20.07
N ARG A 391 0.95 0.06 -19.87
CA ARG A 391 1.80 0.37 -18.70
C ARG A 391 1.06 0.18 -17.36
N TYR A 392 0.31 -0.91 -17.24
CA TYR A 392 -0.51 -1.18 -16.06
C TYR A 392 0.38 -1.54 -14.85
N ASP A 393 0.47 -0.67 -13.85
CA ASP A 393 1.18 -0.92 -12.59
C ASP A 393 0.31 -1.73 -11.62
N PHE A 394 0.89 -2.77 -11.02
CA PHE A 394 0.20 -3.69 -10.11
C PHE A 394 0.01 -3.09 -8.72
N ASP A 395 -1.02 -2.29 -8.54
CA ASP A 395 -1.48 -1.88 -7.21
C ASP A 395 -2.96 -2.28 -7.04
N ILE A 396 -3.20 -3.58 -6.85
CA ILE A 396 -4.54 -4.10 -6.55
C ILE A 396 -4.85 -3.78 -5.08
N PRO A 397 -5.96 -3.09 -4.77
CA PRO A 397 -6.35 -2.81 -3.39
C PRO A 397 -6.55 -4.09 -2.59
N LYS A 398 -6.07 -4.14 -1.34
CA LYS A 398 -6.23 -5.30 -0.43
C LYS A 398 -7.70 -5.70 -0.16
N SER A 399 -8.66 -4.84 -0.50
CA SER A 399 -10.11 -5.08 -0.41
C SER A 399 -10.72 -5.75 -1.65
N CYS A 400 -9.93 -6.04 -2.68
CA CYS A 400 -10.41 -6.60 -3.93
C CYS A 400 -10.37 -8.14 -3.88
N ALA A 401 -11.52 -8.79 -3.64
CA ALA A 401 -11.63 -10.24 -3.60
C ALA A 401 -11.87 -10.89 -4.99
N ALA A 402 -12.04 -10.11 -6.06
CA ALA A 402 -12.27 -10.63 -7.42
C ALA A 402 -11.76 -9.74 -8.58
N PHE A 403 -11.39 -10.33 -9.72
CA PHE A 403 -10.76 -9.66 -10.88
C PHE A 403 -11.49 -9.96 -12.23
N ALA A 404 -11.76 -8.94 -13.07
CA ALA A 404 -12.36 -9.10 -14.42
C ALA A 404 -11.90 -8.02 -15.45
N PHE A 405 -11.92 -8.33 -16.75
CA PHE A 405 -11.63 -7.42 -17.89
C PHE A 405 -12.73 -7.49 -18.98
N ILE A 406 -13.00 -6.36 -19.67
CA ILE A 406 -14.02 -6.18 -20.73
C ILE A 406 -13.36 -5.91 -22.10
N ILE A 407 -13.86 -6.53 -23.19
CA ILE A 407 -13.77 -6.02 -24.58
C ILE A 407 -15.17 -6.15 -25.23
N PRO A 408 -15.78 -5.08 -25.78
CA PRO A 408 -17.13 -5.13 -26.33
C PRO A 408 -17.11 -5.35 -27.85
N PHE A 409 -17.87 -6.30 -28.40
CA PHE A 409 -18.33 -6.24 -29.80
C PHE A 409 -19.43 -7.27 -30.09
N SER A 410 -20.71 -6.91 -29.93
CA SER A 410 -21.84 -7.59 -30.62
C SER A 410 -23.22 -7.00 -30.26
N ILE A 411 -23.45 -5.70 -30.51
CA ILE A 411 -24.78 -5.08 -30.30
C ILE A 411 -25.65 -5.06 -31.59
N LEU A 412 -25.09 -5.30 -32.77
CA LEU A 412 -25.84 -5.10 -34.02
C LEU A 412 -26.70 -6.29 -34.49
N VAL A 413 -26.59 -7.47 -33.88
CA VAL A 413 -27.31 -8.69 -34.34
C VAL A 413 -28.64 -8.89 -33.58
N CYS A 414 -28.71 -8.55 -32.29
CA CYS A 414 -29.93 -8.72 -31.49
C CYS A 414 -31.03 -7.71 -31.83
N LEU A 415 -30.69 -6.46 -32.18
CA LEU A 415 -31.70 -5.41 -32.40
C LEU A 415 -32.55 -5.64 -33.66
N LYS A 416 -32.04 -6.39 -34.66
CA LYS A 416 -32.76 -6.64 -35.92
C LYS A 416 -33.55 -7.95 -35.93
N LEU A 417 -33.14 -8.96 -35.15
CA LEU A 417 -33.90 -10.20 -34.96
C LEU A 417 -35.20 -9.96 -34.17
N PHE A 418 -35.19 -8.99 -33.24
CA PHE A 418 -36.40 -8.59 -32.52
C PHE A 418 -37.40 -7.86 -33.44
N LEU A 419 -36.92 -7.12 -34.45
CA LEU A 419 -37.77 -6.36 -35.38
C LEU A 419 -38.33 -7.19 -36.54
N ILE A 420 -37.77 -8.35 -36.87
CA ILE A 420 -38.20 -9.18 -38.01
C ILE A 420 -39.28 -10.21 -37.62
N ASN A 421 -39.62 -10.36 -36.33
CA ASN A 421 -40.60 -11.36 -35.89
C ASN A 421 -42.07 -10.88 -35.87
N ARG A 422 -42.38 -9.75 -36.53
CA ARG A 422 -43.76 -9.34 -36.87
C ARG A 422 -43.98 -9.48 -38.38
N GLY A 423 -44.16 -10.72 -38.84
CA GLY A 423 -44.55 -10.99 -40.21
C GLY A 423 -44.74 -12.49 -40.45
N LYS A 424 -45.99 -12.95 -40.46
CA LYS A 424 -46.36 -14.35 -40.72
C LYS A 424 -45.84 -14.84 -42.09
N THR A 425 -45.36 -16.08 -42.17
CA THR A 425 -46.03 -17.21 -42.86
C THR A 425 -45.14 -18.47 -42.86
N ARG A 426 -45.70 -19.57 -43.33
CA ARG A 426 -45.63 -20.94 -42.80
C ARG A 426 -44.77 -21.81 -43.72
N GLU A 427 -43.48 -22.04 -43.41
CA GLU A 427 -42.75 -23.22 -43.93
C GLU A 427 -41.40 -23.51 -43.23
N SER A 428 -41.11 -24.80 -43.06
CA SER A 428 -39.88 -25.46 -42.59
C SER A 428 -39.70 -25.78 -41.08
N ARG A 429 -40.03 -27.04 -40.72
CA ARG A 429 -39.76 -27.65 -39.40
C ARG A 429 -38.26 -27.96 -39.13
N HIS A 430 -37.38 -27.96 -40.14
CA HIS A 430 -35.94 -28.17 -39.95
C HIS A 430 -35.20 -26.90 -39.49
N LEU A 431 -35.66 -25.73 -39.93
CA LEU A 431 -35.20 -24.42 -39.44
C LEU A 431 -35.61 -24.21 -37.98
N SER A 432 -36.71 -24.83 -37.52
CA SER A 432 -37.19 -24.72 -36.14
C SER A 432 -36.22 -25.32 -35.09
N LYS A 433 -35.53 -26.43 -35.39
CA LYS A 433 -34.54 -27.02 -34.45
C LYS A 433 -33.24 -26.22 -34.40
N VAL A 434 -32.73 -25.79 -35.56
CA VAL A 434 -31.51 -24.97 -35.67
C VAL A 434 -31.74 -23.58 -35.10
N ASN A 435 -32.91 -22.97 -35.37
CA ASN A 435 -33.31 -21.69 -34.78
C ASN A 435 -33.55 -21.82 -33.28
N ARG A 436 -34.11 -22.93 -32.77
CA ARG A 436 -34.25 -23.15 -31.31
C ARG A 436 -32.90 -23.29 -30.60
N LEU A 437 -31.94 -24.00 -31.20
CA LEU A 437 -30.56 -24.09 -30.68
C LEU A 437 -29.85 -22.73 -30.74
N ALA A 438 -29.99 -21.99 -31.84
CA ALA A 438 -29.44 -20.64 -31.97
C ALA A 438 -30.08 -19.64 -30.99
N ILE A 439 -31.39 -19.77 -30.71
CA ILE A 439 -32.10 -18.94 -29.72
C ILE A 439 -31.67 -19.29 -28.30
N ILE A 440 -31.45 -20.58 -27.99
CA ILE A 440 -30.94 -21.01 -26.67
C ILE A 440 -29.49 -20.56 -26.49
N ASP A 441 -28.63 -20.75 -27.48
CA ASP A 441 -27.24 -20.25 -27.47
C ASP A 441 -27.23 -18.72 -27.30
N ALA A 442 -28.08 -17.99 -28.03
CA ALA A 442 -28.21 -16.53 -27.91
C ALA A 442 -28.77 -16.10 -26.54
N ALA A 443 -29.69 -16.87 -25.95
CA ALA A 443 -30.22 -16.60 -24.62
C ALA A 443 -29.21 -16.89 -23.51
N ILE A 444 -28.38 -17.93 -23.65
CA ILE A 444 -27.28 -18.22 -22.71
C ILE A 444 -26.20 -17.13 -22.82
N ILE A 445 -25.81 -16.75 -24.04
CA ILE A 445 -24.88 -15.63 -24.25
C ILE A 445 -25.47 -14.33 -23.69
N PHE A 446 -26.76 -14.06 -23.90
CA PHE A 446 -27.40 -12.87 -23.37
C PHE A 446 -27.49 -12.87 -21.83
N CYS A 447 -27.93 -13.97 -21.22
CA CYS A 447 -28.19 -14.03 -19.76
C CYS A 447 -26.95 -14.32 -18.92
N CYS A 448 -26.01 -15.14 -19.40
CA CYS A 448 -24.85 -15.61 -18.65
C CYS A 448 -23.54 -14.92 -19.04
N ASP A 449 -23.45 -14.36 -20.24
CA ASP A 449 -22.26 -13.64 -20.70
C ASP A 449 -22.51 -12.11 -20.80
N PHE A 450 -23.65 -11.63 -21.31
CA PHE A 450 -23.93 -10.18 -21.51
C PHE A 450 -24.63 -9.49 -20.32
N LEU A 451 -25.65 -10.10 -19.71
CA LEU A 451 -26.40 -9.52 -18.61
C LEU A 451 -25.53 -9.20 -17.39
N PRO A 452 -24.56 -10.05 -16.99
CA PRO A 452 -23.63 -9.70 -15.91
C PRO A 452 -22.79 -8.46 -16.27
N ILE A 453 -22.33 -8.33 -17.52
CA ILE A 453 -21.57 -7.18 -18.01
C ILE A 453 -22.41 -5.89 -17.97
N VAL A 454 -23.71 -5.97 -18.29
CA VAL A 454 -24.61 -4.81 -18.23
C VAL A 454 -24.99 -4.49 -16.78
N ALA A 455 -25.23 -5.50 -15.95
CA ALA A 455 -25.53 -5.32 -14.53
C ALA A 455 -24.36 -4.69 -13.75
N GLU A 456 -23.11 -4.98 -14.15
CA GLU A 456 -21.88 -4.37 -13.62
C GLU A 456 -21.79 -2.85 -13.86
N ASN A 457 -22.55 -2.30 -14.82
CA ASN A 457 -22.62 -0.85 -15.07
C ASN A 457 -23.71 -0.14 -14.23
N PHE A 458 -24.49 -0.87 -13.43
CA PHE A 458 -25.47 -0.30 -12.50
C PHE A 458 -24.89 -0.27 -11.07
N VAL A 459 -24.93 0.91 -10.44
CA VAL A 459 -24.30 1.25 -9.15
C VAL A 459 -24.66 0.30 -7.99
N VAL A 460 -25.78 -0.42 -8.07
CA VAL A 460 -26.25 -1.37 -7.04
C VAL A 460 -25.43 -2.67 -7.01
N PHE A 461 -24.76 -3.06 -8.10
CA PHE A 461 -23.96 -4.28 -8.22
C PHE A 461 -22.45 -4.01 -8.26
N SER A 462 -21.98 -3.08 -7.41
CA SER A 462 -20.55 -2.83 -7.23
C SER A 462 -19.83 -4.08 -6.67
N PHE A 463 -18.66 -4.42 -7.23
CA PHE A 463 -17.79 -5.55 -6.84
C PHE A 463 -17.44 -5.61 -5.35
N GLN A 464 -17.58 -4.49 -4.63
CA GLN A 464 -17.32 -4.45 -3.19
C GLN A 464 -18.44 -5.09 -2.35
N ASN A 465 -19.65 -5.27 -2.90
CA ASN A 465 -20.84 -5.64 -2.12
C ASN A 465 -21.47 -6.99 -2.50
N VAL A 466 -21.12 -7.57 -3.65
CA VAL A 466 -21.81 -8.76 -4.19
C VAL A 466 -20.72 -9.69 -4.75
N GLY A 467 -20.55 -10.88 -4.17
CA GLY A 467 -19.41 -11.81 -4.40
C GLY A 467 -19.28 -12.37 -5.84
N PRO A 468 -18.65 -13.55 -6.08
CA PRO A 468 -18.27 -14.01 -7.43
C PRO A 468 -19.46 -14.56 -8.26
N HIS A 469 -20.56 -13.81 -8.35
CA HIS A 469 -21.81 -14.19 -9.02
C HIS A 469 -21.62 -14.46 -10.52
N GLY A 470 -20.73 -13.71 -11.19
CA GLY A 470 -20.41 -13.92 -12.61
C GLY A 470 -19.78 -15.29 -12.89
N ALA A 471 -18.87 -15.77 -12.04
CA ALA A 471 -18.24 -17.08 -12.21
C ALA A 471 -19.21 -18.24 -11.92
N VAL A 472 -20.13 -18.06 -10.95
CA VAL A 472 -21.19 -19.03 -10.62
C VAL A 472 -22.21 -19.12 -11.76
N LEU A 473 -22.72 -17.98 -12.27
CA LEU A 473 -23.67 -17.94 -13.39
C LEU A 473 -23.05 -18.51 -14.68
N GLN A 474 -21.76 -18.31 -14.91
CA GLN A 474 -21.02 -18.89 -16.04
C GLN A 474 -20.86 -20.41 -15.92
N ASN A 475 -20.52 -20.93 -14.74
CA ASN A 475 -20.48 -22.38 -14.50
C ASN A 475 -21.88 -23.02 -14.63
N VAL A 476 -22.94 -22.32 -14.23
CA VAL A 476 -24.34 -22.75 -14.45
C VAL A 476 -24.67 -22.77 -15.95
N GLY A 477 -24.28 -21.75 -16.72
CA GLY A 477 -24.44 -21.73 -18.18
C GLY A 477 -23.70 -22.88 -18.88
N LEU A 478 -22.45 -23.12 -18.51
CA LEU A 478 -21.62 -24.23 -19.02
C LEU A 478 -22.20 -25.61 -18.66
N ALA A 479 -22.77 -25.77 -17.45
CA ALA A 479 -23.45 -26.99 -17.03
C ALA A 479 -24.73 -27.24 -17.86
N ILE A 480 -25.51 -26.18 -18.12
CA ILE A 480 -26.73 -26.24 -18.95
C ILE A 480 -26.41 -26.59 -20.42
N GLU A 481 -25.28 -26.13 -20.96
CA GLU A 481 -24.82 -26.46 -22.32
C GLU A 481 -24.36 -27.93 -22.47
N SER A 482 -24.02 -28.61 -21.37
CA SER A 482 -23.34 -29.92 -21.37
C SER A 482 -24.21 -31.19 -21.64
N LYS A 483 -25.47 -31.02 -22.11
CA LYS A 483 -26.41 -32.01 -22.74
C LYS A 483 -27.65 -32.45 -21.91
N MET A 484 -28.83 -32.47 -22.59
CA MET A 484 -30.06 -33.32 -22.41
C MET A 484 -31.42 -32.67 -21.98
N PRO A 485 -32.59 -33.29 -22.31
CA PRO A 485 -33.81 -32.65 -22.86
C PRO A 485 -34.81 -32.03 -21.87
N VAL A 486 -35.77 -31.29 -22.44
CA VAL A 486 -36.58 -30.21 -21.84
C VAL A 486 -37.51 -30.61 -20.67
N THR A 487 -37.82 -31.88 -20.45
CA THR A 487 -38.84 -32.31 -19.48
C THR A 487 -38.36 -32.51 -18.03
N ASP A 488 -37.05 -32.65 -17.76
CA ASP A 488 -36.53 -32.90 -16.40
C ASP A 488 -36.08 -31.62 -15.64
N LYS A 489 -36.20 -30.44 -16.26
CA LYS A 489 -35.68 -29.17 -15.70
C LYS A 489 -36.40 -28.70 -14.43
N LEU A 490 -37.68 -29.06 -14.24
CA LEU A 490 -38.45 -28.62 -13.07
C LEU A 490 -38.17 -29.50 -11.82
N THR A 491 -37.90 -30.78 -12.05
CA THR A 491 -37.60 -31.77 -11.00
C THR A 491 -36.19 -31.58 -10.44
N LEU A 492 -35.22 -31.20 -11.28
CA LEU A 492 -33.86 -30.91 -10.86
C LEU A 492 -33.78 -29.64 -9.98
N LEU A 493 -34.52 -28.57 -10.31
CA LEU A 493 -34.58 -27.35 -9.51
C LEU A 493 -35.19 -27.61 -8.12
N HIS A 494 -36.20 -28.48 -8.04
CA HIS A 494 -36.83 -28.86 -6.78
C HIS A 494 -35.92 -29.77 -5.93
N ASN A 495 -35.15 -30.67 -6.55
CA ASN A 495 -34.18 -31.52 -5.85
C ASN A 495 -32.91 -30.75 -5.44
N LEU A 496 -32.48 -29.74 -6.20
CA LEU A 496 -31.37 -28.84 -5.84
C LEU A 496 -31.72 -27.95 -4.65
N LEU A 497 -32.97 -27.44 -4.59
CA LEU A 497 -33.43 -26.73 -3.39
C LEU A 497 -33.45 -27.66 -2.16
N LYS A 498 -33.89 -28.91 -2.31
CA LYS A 498 -33.86 -29.89 -1.20
C LYS A 498 -32.43 -30.20 -0.76
N ILE A 499 -31.48 -30.37 -1.69
CA ILE A 499 -30.07 -30.62 -1.36
C ILE A 499 -29.43 -29.40 -0.70
N LEU A 500 -29.73 -28.18 -1.16
CA LEU A 500 -29.26 -26.95 -0.53
C LEU A 500 -29.85 -26.78 0.88
N THR A 501 -31.11 -27.17 1.09
CA THR A 501 -31.74 -27.11 2.41
C THR A 501 -31.11 -28.16 3.36
N VAL A 502 -30.81 -29.36 2.85
CA VAL A 502 -30.10 -30.41 3.60
C VAL A 502 -28.65 -30.00 3.89
N LEU A 503 -27.96 -29.35 2.95
CA LEU A 503 -26.60 -28.83 3.17
C LEU A 503 -26.59 -27.66 4.16
N SER A 504 -27.59 -26.77 4.13
CA SER A 504 -27.75 -25.72 5.13
C SER A 504 -28.04 -26.29 6.52
N ILE A 505 -28.87 -27.35 6.61
CA ILE A 505 -29.13 -28.07 7.87
C ILE A 505 -27.86 -28.81 8.34
N TRP A 506 -27.08 -29.41 7.45
CA TRP A 506 -25.79 -30.02 7.77
C TRP A 506 -24.74 -29.00 8.21
N MET A 507 -24.68 -27.83 7.57
CA MET A 507 -23.79 -26.74 7.97
C MET A 507 -24.20 -26.13 9.31
N PHE A 508 -25.51 -26.05 9.60
CA PHE A 508 -26.01 -25.60 10.90
C PHE A 508 -25.83 -26.67 11.99
N ALA A 509 -25.96 -27.95 11.66
CA ALA A 509 -25.65 -29.07 12.56
C ALA A 509 -24.14 -29.22 12.79
N LEU A 510 -23.30 -28.92 11.81
CA LEU A 510 -21.85 -28.87 11.95
C LEU A 510 -21.43 -27.65 12.77
N TYR A 511 -22.07 -26.49 12.59
CA TYR A 511 -21.90 -25.31 13.42
C TYR A 511 -22.33 -25.56 14.87
N ALA A 512 -23.49 -26.20 15.07
CA ALA A 512 -23.95 -26.65 16.39
C ALA A 512 -23.04 -27.73 17.01
N ALA A 513 -22.56 -28.70 16.23
CA ALA A 513 -21.63 -29.73 16.72
C ALA A 513 -20.26 -29.15 17.09
N VAL A 514 -19.74 -28.20 16.31
CA VAL A 514 -18.46 -27.51 16.59
C VAL A 514 -18.60 -26.55 17.78
N THR A 515 -19.77 -25.93 17.98
CA THR A 515 -20.04 -25.09 19.16
C THR A 515 -20.39 -25.91 20.41
N MET A 516 -20.90 -27.13 20.28
CA MET A 516 -21.19 -28.05 21.40
C MET A 516 -20.02 -28.99 21.74
N MET A 517 -19.02 -29.17 20.86
CA MET A 517 -17.77 -29.90 21.14
C MET A 517 -16.70 -29.05 21.85
N GLY A 518 -17.03 -27.79 22.19
CA GLY A 518 -16.23 -26.91 23.04
C GLY A 518 -16.44 -27.11 24.55
N SER A 519 -16.86 -28.30 25.00
CA SER A 519 -16.93 -28.63 26.44
C SER A 519 -16.73 -30.13 26.73
N SER A 520 -15.81 -30.40 27.67
CA SER A 520 -15.49 -31.64 28.43
C SER A 520 -14.73 -32.82 27.78
N GLU A 521 -13.43 -32.89 28.13
CA GLU A 521 -12.64 -33.99 28.77
C GLU A 521 -12.48 -35.46 28.24
N ILE A 522 -11.18 -35.83 28.17
CA ILE A 522 -10.45 -37.07 28.60
C ILE A 522 -10.58 -38.40 27.79
N SER A 523 -9.44 -38.92 27.27
CA SER A 523 -8.76 -40.20 27.68
C SER A 523 -7.68 -40.73 26.70
N LYS A 524 -6.56 -41.23 27.25
CA LYS A 524 -5.45 -42.05 26.63
C LYS A 524 -5.91 -43.52 26.37
N PRO A 525 -5.28 -44.40 25.54
CA PRO A 525 -3.90 -45.01 25.69
C PRO A 525 -3.25 -45.61 24.38
N PRO A 526 -2.27 -46.57 24.36
CA PRO A 526 -1.03 -46.81 25.13
C PRO A 526 0.29 -47.01 24.31
N VAL A 527 1.44 -46.78 24.98
CA VAL A 527 2.73 -47.52 25.06
C VAL A 527 3.47 -48.04 23.80
N ASP A 528 4.74 -47.61 23.61
CA ASP A 528 5.91 -48.52 23.68
C ASP A 528 7.25 -47.79 23.88
N THR A 529 8.12 -48.47 24.63
CA THR A 529 9.35 -48.04 25.31
C THR A 529 10.60 -48.11 24.42
N LEU A 530 11.60 -47.27 24.71
CA LEU A 530 13.01 -47.55 24.39
C LEU A 530 13.92 -46.89 25.45
N GLU A 531 14.61 -47.74 26.20
CA GLU A 531 15.57 -47.44 27.27
C GLU A 531 16.94 -47.02 26.71
N ILE A 532 17.63 -46.11 27.41
CA ILE A 532 19.09 -45.90 27.32
C ILE A 532 19.63 -45.80 28.78
N PRO A 533 20.80 -46.39 29.11
CA PRO A 533 21.11 -46.81 30.48
C PRO A 533 21.79 -45.76 31.36
N ASN A 534 21.62 -45.98 32.67
CA ASN A 534 22.20 -45.27 33.81
C ASN A 534 23.74 -45.14 33.75
N THR A 535 24.22 -43.94 34.04
CA THR A 535 25.52 -43.73 34.70
C THR A 535 25.38 -42.71 35.84
N THR A 536 25.96 -43.10 36.97
CA THR A 536 26.01 -42.52 38.32
C THR A 536 26.56 -41.09 38.40
N GLY A 537 25.96 -40.24 39.24
CA GLY A 537 26.31 -38.83 39.41
C GLY A 537 27.42 -38.50 40.43
N PRO A 538 27.60 -37.21 40.73
CA PRO A 538 27.99 -36.67 42.05
C PRO A 538 27.03 -35.53 42.54
N PRO A 539 27.14 -35.07 43.80
CA PRO A 539 25.98 -34.71 44.65
C PRO A 539 25.38 -33.30 44.49
N GLU A 540 24.08 -33.21 44.82
CA GLU A 540 23.25 -32.00 44.84
C GLU A 540 23.71 -30.95 45.87
N LEU A 541 23.78 -29.70 45.42
CA LEU A 541 23.66 -28.49 46.25
C LEU A 541 22.18 -28.16 46.47
N PRO A 542 21.78 -27.61 47.64
CA PRO A 542 20.37 -27.38 47.95
C PRO A 542 19.77 -26.30 47.05
N LYS A 543 18.66 -26.63 46.38
CA LYS A 543 17.84 -25.67 45.64
C LYS A 543 17.07 -24.76 46.61
N PRO A 544 17.00 -23.44 46.37
CA PRO A 544 16.09 -22.56 47.11
C PRO A 544 14.64 -22.90 46.76
N GLU A 545 13.81 -23.00 47.79
CA GLU A 545 12.35 -23.07 47.69
C GLU A 545 11.82 -21.83 46.96
N PHE A 546 11.30 -22.03 45.73
CA PHE A 546 10.50 -21.00 45.07
C PHE A 546 9.10 -21.03 45.66
N LEU A 547 8.77 -19.99 46.43
CA LEU A 547 7.41 -19.62 46.79
C LEU A 547 6.60 -19.42 45.50
N VAL A 548 5.67 -20.32 45.23
CA VAL A 548 4.70 -20.17 44.14
C VAL A 548 3.73 -19.05 44.54
N ALA A 549 3.86 -17.89 43.90
CA ALA A 549 2.91 -16.79 44.03
C ALA A 549 1.55 -17.20 43.45
N GLU A 550 0.45 -16.78 44.07
CA GLU A 550 -0.90 -17.00 43.55
C GLU A 550 -1.05 -16.47 42.11
N PRO A 551 -1.88 -17.11 41.26
CA PRO A 551 -2.02 -16.73 39.87
C PRO A 551 -2.61 -15.31 39.76
N ARG A 552 -1.78 -14.36 39.32
CA ARG A 552 -2.20 -12.98 39.02
C ARG A 552 -3.30 -13.00 37.95
N LYS A 553 -4.27 -12.09 38.07
CA LYS A 553 -5.24 -11.82 36.99
C LYS A 553 -4.46 -11.41 35.73
N VAL A 554 -4.89 -11.82 34.54
CA VAL A 554 -4.21 -11.51 33.27
C VAL A 554 -5.12 -10.65 32.41
N CYS A 555 -4.59 -9.55 31.85
CA CYS A 555 -5.31 -8.71 30.90
C CYS A 555 -5.34 -9.36 29.52
N LYS A 556 -6.54 -9.65 29.02
CA LYS A 556 -6.78 -10.34 27.73
C LYS A 556 -7.66 -9.55 26.76
N SER A 557 -7.82 -8.24 26.99
CA SER A 557 -8.49 -7.38 26.03
C SER A 557 -7.73 -7.37 24.69
N PRO A 558 -8.40 -7.09 23.56
CA PRO A 558 -7.72 -6.91 22.28
C PRO A 558 -6.54 -5.92 22.35
N GLU A 559 -6.70 -4.85 23.12
CA GLU A 559 -5.69 -3.81 23.32
C GLU A 559 -4.50 -4.36 24.11
N CYS A 560 -4.72 -5.12 25.20
CA CYS A 560 -3.64 -5.78 25.93
C CYS A 560 -2.89 -6.82 25.08
N ILE A 561 -3.60 -7.53 24.19
CA ILE A 561 -2.98 -8.44 23.23
C ILE A 561 -2.14 -7.66 22.21
N HIS A 562 -2.62 -6.51 21.75
CA HIS A 562 -1.86 -5.64 20.85
C HIS A 562 -0.59 -5.08 21.54
N LEU A 563 -0.69 -4.64 22.79
CA LEU A 563 0.46 -4.18 23.57
C LEU A 563 1.49 -5.31 23.78
N ALA A 564 1.02 -6.52 24.14
CA ALA A 564 1.88 -7.69 24.28
C ALA A 564 2.58 -8.05 22.95
N HIS A 565 1.86 -7.94 21.83
CA HIS A 565 2.44 -8.14 20.50
C HIS A 565 3.58 -7.16 20.23
N GLN A 566 3.42 -5.87 20.56
CA GLN A 566 4.48 -4.87 20.37
C GLN A 566 5.71 -5.21 21.23
N LEU A 567 5.51 -5.53 22.51
CA LEU A 567 6.59 -5.91 23.43
C LEU A 567 7.33 -7.17 22.95
N HIS A 568 6.63 -8.18 22.43
CA HIS A 568 7.26 -9.42 21.99
C HIS A 568 7.97 -9.29 20.63
N ASN A 569 7.40 -8.54 19.69
CA ASN A 569 7.86 -8.57 18.31
C ASN A 569 8.88 -7.48 17.97
N TRP A 570 8.91 -6.38 18.73
CA TRP A 570 9.88 -5.32 18.47
C TRP A 570 11.21 -5.56 19.20
N ARG A 571 11.20 -6.39 20.26
CA ARG A 571 12.40 -6.72 21.03
C ARG A 571 13.37 -7.64 20.29
N ASP A 572 14.66 -7.39 20.47
CA ASP A 572 15.73 -8.28 20.04
C ASP A 572 16.38 -8.95 21.26
N ILE A 573 15.89 -10.15 21.59
CA ILE A 573 16.37 -10.94 22.74
C ILE A 573 17.83 -11.40 22.62
N SER A 574 18.48 -11.21 21.47
CA SER A 574 19.91 -11.54 21.28
C SER A 574 20.83 -10.44 21.81
N VAL A 575 20.29 -9.27 22.12
CA VAL A 575 21.03 -8.11 22.61
C VAL A 575 20.96 -8.05 24.14
N ASP A 576 22.11 -7.86 24.78
CA ASP A 576 22.17 -7.64 26.21
C ASP A 576 21.55 -6.26 26.55
N PRO A 577 20.47 -6.21 27.36
CA PRO A 577 19.84 -4.95 27.75
C PRO A 577 20.77 -4.01 28.53
N CYS A 578 21.87 -4.52 29.09
CA CYS A 578 22.87 -3.72 29.79
C CYS A 578 23.92 -3.08 28.87
N GLU A 579 23.96 -3.50 27.59
CA GLU A 579 24.83 -2.90 26.58
C GLU A 579 24.07 -1.97 25.62
N ASP A 580 22.90 -2.36 25.13
CA ASP A 580 22.07 -1.51 24.25
C ASP A 580 20.59 -1.82 24.46
N PHE A 581 19.96 -1.09 25.39
CA PHE A 581 18.56 -1.32 25.74
C PHE A 581 17.59 -0.94 24.61
N TYR A 582 17.88 0.13 23.86
CA TYR A 582 17.10 0.54 22.70
C TYR A 582 17.04 -0.58 21.68
N LYS A 583 18.18 -1.21 21.35
CA LYS A 583 18.18 -2.33 20.42
C LYS A 583 17.55 -3.58 21.04
N ALA A 584 17.74 -3.82 22.33
CA ALA A 584 17.06 -4.92 23.03
C ALA A 584 15.53 -4.78 22.99
N ALA A 585 14.99 -3.56 23.10
CA ALA A 585 13.54 -3.29 23.09
C ALA A 585 12.94 -3.03 21.69
N CYS A 586 13.70 -2.42 20.78
CA CYS A 586 13.22 -1.91 19.49
C CYS A 586 13.95 -2.48 18.27
N GLY A 587 14.93 -3.37 18.45
CA GLY A 587 15.84 -3.83 17.38
C GLY A 587 15.12 -4.43 16.17
N LYS A 588 13.91 -4.95 16.36
CA LYS A 588 13.06 -5.56 15.32
C LYS A 588 11.88 -4.69 14.89
N TYR A 589 11.80 -3.44 15.34
CA TYR A 589 10.69 -2.54 14.98
C TYR A 589 10.49 -2.40 13.46
N ASN A 590 11.59 -2.38 12.68
CA ASN A 590 11.54 -2.33 11.20
C ASN A 590 10.92 -3.56 10.55
N GLU A 591 10.80 -4.68 11.28
CA GLU A 591 10.16 -5.91 10.78
C GLU A 591 8.62 -5.79 10.84
N ASP A 592 8.08 -4.92 11.69
CA ASP A 592 6.63 -4.75 11.89
C ASP A 592 6.01 -3.58 11.12
N THR A 593 6.80 -2.57 10.74
CA THR A 593 6.27 -1.36 10.11
C THR A 593 7.12 -0.80 8.98
N LEU A 594 6.42 -0.36 7.92
CA LEU A 594 6.98 0.41 6.80
C LEU A 594 6.82 1.93 6.98
N VAL A 595 6.15 2.36 8.07
CA VAL A 595 6.02 3.78 8.40
C VAL A 595 7.35 4.29 8.93
N GLN A 596 7.96 5.24 8.21
CA GLN A 596 9.14 5.94 8.70
C GLN A 596 8.80 6.75 9.95
N GLY A 597 9.66 6.66 10.97
CA GLY A 597 9.51 7.37 12.25
C GLY A 597 8.98 6.50 13.40
N PRO A 598 8.75 7.12 14.57
CA PRO A 598 8.28 6.43 15.77
C PRO A 598 6.79 6.04 15.70
N ARG A 599 6.32 5.25 16.67
CA ARG A 599 4.93 4.78 16.73
C ARG A 599 3.88 5.91 16.72
N LEU A 600 4.23 7.12 17.19
CA LEU A 600 3.39 8.34 17.14
C LEU A 600 3.02 8.75 15.71
N VAL A 601 3.99 8.63 14.78
CA VAL A 601 3.77 8.91 13.35
C VAL A 601 2.84 7.86 12.74
N LYS A 602 3.02 6.59 13.11
CA LYS A 602 2.14 5.48 12.71
C LYS A 602 0.70 5.76 13.15
N LYS A 603 0.47 6.13 14.41
CA LYS A 603 -0.87 6.45 14.92
C LYS A 603 -1.49 7.66 14.24
N THR A 604 -0.73 8.74 14.01
CA THR A 604 -1.22 9.92 13.28
C THR A 604 -1.69 9.55 11.87
N ARG A 605 -0.97 8.68 11.16
CA ARG A 605 -1.39 8.16 9.85
C ARG A 605 -2.64 7.29 9.92
N ILE A 606 -2.80 6.51 10.99
CA ILE A 606 -4.02 5.72 11.24
C ILE A 606 -5.22 6.66 11.41
N VAL A 607 -5.10 7.73 12.22
CA VAL A 607 -6.15 8.75 12.40
C VAL A 607 -6.56 9.37 11.06
N GLN A 608 -5.57 9.76 10.23
CA GLN A 608 -5.82 10.28 8.88
C GLN A 608 -6.65 9.30 8.03
N GLN A 609 -6.35 8.00 8.12
CA GLN A 609 -7.08 6.98 7.37
C GLN A 609 -8.48 6.73 7.92
N LEU A 610 -8.66 6.73 9.25
CA LEU A 610 -9.97 6.58 9.89
C LEU A 610 -10.91 7.74 9.53
N VAL A 611 -10.42 8.99 9.63
CA VAL A 611 -11.19 10.16 9.19
C VAL A 611 -11.57 10.07 7.72
N ASN A 612 -10.65 9.61 6.84
CA ASN A 612 -10.96 9.41 5.43
C ASN A 612 -11.87 8.20 5.15
N ALA A 613 -11.90 7.19 6.03
CA ALA A 613 -12.81 6.06 5.95
C ALA A 613 -14.25 6.49 6.28
N PHE A 614 -14.44 7.27 7.35
CA PHE A 614 -15.72 7.87 7.70
C PHE A 614 -16.37 8.59 6.51
N LEU A 615 -15.58 9.34 5.72
CA LEU A 615 -16.07 10.07 4.54
C LEU A 615 -16.64 9.18 3.43
N LYS A 616 -16.43 7.85 3.49
CA LYS A 616 -16.99 6.88 2.54
C LYS A 616 -18.23 6.16 3.08
N GLU A 617 -18.56 6.34 4.36
CA GLU A 617 -19.65 5.65 5.02
C GLU A 617 -21.01 6.32 4.78
N LYS A 618 -22.08 5.53 4.86
CA LYS A 618 -23.46 6.03 4.70
C LYS A 618 -23.83 7.09 5.73
N GLN A 619 -23.24 7.02 6.92
CA GLN A 619 -23.43 8.00 7.99
C GLN A 619 -22.89 9.38 7.61
N SER A 620 -21.72 9.46 6.96
CA SER A 620 -21.20 10.72 6.41
C SER A 620 -22.06 11.24 5.26
N ILE A 621 -22.63 10.35 4.43
CA ILE A 621 -23.49 10.75 3.31
C ILE A 621 -24.76 11.46 3.79
N ASN A 622 -25.33 11.03 4.91
CA ASN A 622 -26.58 11.55 5.45
C ASN A 622 -26.41 12.58 6.56
N SER A 623 -25.17 13.02 6.85
CA SER A 623 -24.93 13.94 7.94
C SER A 623 -25.51 15.32 7.69
N THR A 624 -26.23 15.85 8.67
CA THR A 624 -26.74 17.23 8.69
C THR A 624 -25.74 18.21 9.32
N SER A 625 -24.59 17.72 9.80
CA SER A 625 -23.58 18.54 10.47
C SER A 625 -22.79 19.38 9.44
N LYS A 626 -22.72 20.70 9.67
CA LYS A 626 -21.98 21.63 8.80
C LYS A 626 -20.50 21.28 8.73
N SER A 627 -19.89 20.95 9.88
CA SER A 627 -18.48 20.57 9.96
C SER A 627 -18.18 19.28 9.19
N GLU A 628 -19.03 18.25 9.30
CA GLU A 628 -18.89 16.99 8.56
C GLU A 628 -19.14 17.19 7.05
N GLN A 629 -20.09 18.04 6.65
CA GLN A 629 -20.35 18.38 5.24
C GLN A 629 -19.18 19.15 4.60
N ALA A 630 -18.59 20.10 5.31
CA ALA A 630 -17.40 20.82 4.86
C ALA A 630 -16.22 19.86 4.64
N LEU A 631 -15.99 18.95 5.59
CA LEU A 631 -14.97 17.90 5.52
C LEU A 631 -15.13 17.04 4.26
N LYS A 632 -16.35 16.59 4.00
CA LYS A 632 -16.71 15.79 2.82
C LYS A 632 -16.51 16.56 1.52
N LYS A 633 -17.07 17.77 1.42
CA LYS A 633 -16.97 18.60 0.22
C LYS A 633 -15.52 18.89 -0.15
N TYR A 634 -14.68 19.22 0.84
CA TYR A 634 -13.26 19.44 0.61
C TYR A 634 -12.54 18.16 0.15
N SER A 635 -12.84 17.02 0.78
CA SER A 635 -12.31 15.71 0.38
C SER A 635 -12.63 15.36 -1.08
N ASP A 636 -13.87 15.58 -1.49
CA ASP A 636 -14.34 15.30 -2.85
C ASP A 636 -13.62 16.19 -3.87
N LEU A 637 -13.47 17.48 -3.58
CA LEU A 637 -12.72 18.41 -4.43
C LEU A 637 -11.24 18.03 -4.53
N CYS A 638 -10.61 17.62 -3.43
CA CYS A 638 -9.22 17.16 -3.44
C CYS A 638 -9.06 15.90 -4.30
N LYS A 639 -9.92 14.89 -4.09
CA LYS A 639 -9.89 13.63 -4.86
C LYS A 639 -10.08 13.89 -6.35
N GLN A 640 -11.03 14.77 -6.72
CA GLN A 640 -11.23 15.19 -8.10
C GLN A 640 -9.97 15.84 -8.68
N TRP A 641 -9.33 16.75 -7.94
CA TRP A 641 -8.12 17.43 -8.40
C TRP A 641 -6.92 16.48 -8.59
N VAL A 642 -6.74 15.50 -7.70
CA VAL A 642 -5.63 14.54 -7.78
C VAL A 642 -5.73 13.67 -9.05
N VAL A 643 -6.95 13.29 -9.46
CA VAL A 643 -7.17 12.46 -10.66
C VAL A 643 -7.14 13.25 -11.98
N LEU A 644 -7.24 14.58 -11.95
CA LEU A 644 -7.16 15.41 -13.15
C LEU A 644 -5.78 15.25 -13.82
N LYS A 645 -5.77 15.24 -15.16
CA LYS A 645 -4.52 15.31 -15.92
C LYS A 645 -3.88 16.68 -15.75
N GLN A 646 -2.56 16.76 -15.92
CA GLN A 646 -1.82 18.00 -15.76
C GLN A 646 -2.41 19.19 -16.56
N PRO A 647 -2.81 19.05 -17.84
CA PRO A 647 -3.41 20.17 -18.59
C PRO A 647 -4.73 20.65 -17.99
N ASP A 648 -5.58 19.74 -17.53
CA ASP A 648 -6.88 20.06 -16.94
C ASP A 648 -6.73 20.74 -15.57
N ARG A 649 -5.74 20.31 -14.77
CA ARG A 649 -5.37 20.99 -13.52
C ARG A 649 -4.94 22.42 -13.77
N VAL A 650 -4.01 22.63 -14.71
CA VAL A 650 -3.51 23.97 -15.06
C VAL A 650 -4.64 24.86 -15.55
N LYS A 651 -5.55 24.32 -16.39
CA LYS A 651 -6.72 25.05 -16.86
C LYS A 651 -7.65 25.46 -15.72
N GLN A 652 -8.05 24.52 -14.86
CA GLN A 652 -8.93 24.79 -13.71
C GLN A 652 -8.29 25.81 -12.76
N GLN A 653 -7.01 25.64 -12.42
CA GLN A 653 -6.27 26.57 -11.56
C GLN A 653 -6.22 27.97 -12.18
N THR A 654 -5.91 28.08 -13.48
CA THR A 654 -5.83 29.37 -14.18
C THR A 654 -7.19 30.09 -14.18
N THR A 655 -8.28 29.37 -14.47
CA THR A 655 -9.64 29.92 -14.43
C THR A 655 -9.98 30.44 -13.03
N THR A 656 -9.83 29.60 -12.00
CA THR A 656 -10.13 29.98 -10.62
C THR A 656 -9.26 31.14 -10.14
N ARG A 657 -7.96 31.13 -10.43
CA ARG A 657 -7.03 32.20 -10.08
C ARG A 657 -7.45 33.54 -10.70
N ASN A 658 -7.84 33.55 -11.97
CA ASN A 658 -8.30 34.77 -12.65
C ASN A 658 -9.62 35.29 -12.07
N GLU A 659 -10.53 34.41 -11.66
CA GLU A 659 -11.76 34.79 -10.95
C GLU A 659 -11.47 35.39 -9.57
N LEU A 660 -10.52 34.82 -8.82
CA LEU A 660 -10.10 35.34 -7.51
C LEU A 660 -9.38 36.69 -7.62
N LEU A 661 -8.51 36.86 -8.62
CA LEU A 661 -7.85 38.14 -8.89
C LEU A 661 -8.87 39.26 -9.14
N LYS A 662 -9.94 38.99 -9.90
CA LYS A 662 -11.02 39.97 -10.12
C LYS A 662 -11.72 40.42 -8.84
N LYS A 663 -11.74 39.58 -7.78
CA LYS A 663 -12.37 39.95 -6.50
C LYS A 663 -11.56 40.99 -5.73
N ILE A 664 -10.23 41.01 -5.86
CA ILE A 664 -9.38 42.03 -5.20
C ILE A 664 -9.29 43.33 -6.00
N GLY A 665 -9.40 43.25 -7.33
CA GLY A 665 -9.34 44.39 -8.23
C GLY A 665 -8.68 44.03 -9.55
N SER A 666 -8.83 44.89 -10.56
CA SER A 666 -8.15 44.70 -11.83
C SER A 666 -6.64 45.00 -11.69
N VAL A 667 -5.82 44.18 -12.34
CA VAL A 667 -4.35 44.29 -12.30
C VAL A 667 -3.88 44.88 -13.63
N PRO A 668 -3.30 46.10 -13.66
CA PRO A 668 -2.99 46.81 -14.90
C PRO A 668 -2.10 46.03 -15.89
N ALA A 669 -1.22 45.16 -15.40
CA ALA A 669 -0.37 44.29 -16.22
C ALA A 669 -1.13 43.16 -16.93
N PHE A 670 -2.35 42.84 -16.47
CA PHE A 670 -3.20 41.76 -17.00
C PHE A 670 -4.53 42.27 -17.56
N ASP A 671 -4.83 43.56 -17.43
CA ASP A 671 -6.06 44.20 -17.92
C ASP A 671 -5.77 45.56 -18.58
N LYS A 672 -5.96 45.61 -19.89
CA LYS A 672 -5.76 46.83 -20.69
C LYS A 672 -6.75 47.95 -20.36
N ASN A 673 -7.91 47.60 -19.82
CA ASN A 673 -8.99 48.56 -19.55
C ASN A 673 -8.88 49.19 -18.15
N TRP A 674 -7.81 48.87 -17.41
CA TRP A 674 -7.58 49.40 -16.07
C TRP A 674 -7.44 50.93 -16.09
N LYS A 675 -8.13 51.61 -15.15
CA LYS A 675 -8.04 53.05 -14.93
C LYS A 675 -7.54 53.36 -13.54
N GLU A 676 -6.71 54.39 -13.44
CA GLU A 676 -6.13 54.83 -12.16
C GLU A 676 -7.18 55.31 -11.14
N THR A 677 -8.31 55.83 -11.61
CA THR A 677 -9.44 56.26 -10.76
C THR A 677 -10.12 55.11 -10.03
N ASP A 678 -10.02 53.90 -10.57
CA ASP A 678 -10.73 52.73 -10.05
C ASP A 678 -9.93 52.03 -8.94
N PHE A 679 -8.69 52.47 -8.71
CA PHE A 679 -7.78 51.92 -7.70
C PHE A 679 -7.77 52.75 -6.42
N ASP A 680 -8.21 52.11 -5.34
CA ASP A 680 -8.01 52.56 -3.97
C ASP A 680 -7.13 51.54 -3.22
N LEU A 681 -6.02 52.03 -2.65
CA LEU A 681 -5.02 51.19 -1.97
C LEU A 681 -5.63 50.45 -0.77
N ASN A 682 -6.39 51.16 0.06
CA ASN A 682 -6.94 50.62 1.30
C ASN A 682 -8.07 49.62 1.03
N GLU A 683 -8.91 49.89 0.03
CA GLU A 683 -9.96 48.99 -0.43
C GLU A 683 -9.37 47.72 -1.06
N THR A 684 -8.32 47.85 -1.86
CA THR A 684 -7.65 46.69 -2.49
C THR A 684 -6.98 45.81 -1.42
N LEU A 685 -6.30 46.41 -0.44
CA LEU A 685 -5.70 45.67 0.68
C LEU A 685 -6.76 45.04 1.60
N TYR A 686 -7.88 45.72 1.85
CA TYR A 686 -9.01 45.15 2.58
C TYR A 686 -9.62 43.94 1.86
N LYS A 687 -9.86 44.03 0.55
CA LYS A 687 -10.33 42.89 -0.25
C LYS A 687 -9.32 41.75 -0.30
N THR A 688 -8.04 42.06 -0.32
CA THR A 688 -6.96 41.07 -0.23
C THR A 688 -6.97 40.36 1.13
N ALA A 689 -7.19 41.11 2.22
CA ALA A 689 -7.36 40.56 3.56
C ALA A 689 -8.58 39.62 3.67
N MET A 690 -9.70 39.98 3.05
CA MET A 690 -10.92 39.16 3.03
C MET A 690 -10.75 37.81 2.31
N LEU A 691 -9.81 37.69 1.38
CA LEU A 691 -9.46 36.42 0.73
C LEU A 691 -8.23 35.75 1.36
N GLU A 692 -7.90 36.20 2.57
CA GLU A 692 -7.00 35.56 3.51
C GLU A 692 -5.56 35.36 3.05
N LYS A 693 -4.98 36.47 2.65
CA LYS A 693 -3.53 36.61 2.79
C LYS A 693 -3.21 37.17 4.18
N GLN A 694 -2.85 36.33 5.16
CA GLN A 694 -2.21 36.80 6.42
C GLN A 694 -1.01 37.72 6.14
N SER A 695 -0.39 37.47 5.00
CA SER A 695 0.62 38.25 4.30
C SER A 695 -0.07 39.35 3.46
N LEU A 696 -0.31 40.53 4.02
CA LEU A 696 -1.02 41.65 3.37
C LEU A 696 -0.12 42.48 2.43
N VAL A 697 0.84 41.83 1.77
CA VAL A 697 1.76 42.35 0.75
C VAL A 697 2.83 43.29 1.30
N PHE A 698 2.45 44.28 2.11
CA PHE A 698 3.39 45.23 2.72
C PHE A 698 3.68 44.90 4.20
N PHE A 699 2.73 44.27 4.88
CA PHE A 699 2.85 43.84 6.26
C PHE A 699 2.08 42.53 6.47
N SER A 700 2.39 41.81 7.54
CA SER A 700 1.64 40.62 7.95
C SER A 700 1.31 40.71 9.44
N MET A 701 0.17 40.16 9.84
CA MET A 701 -0.21 40.03 11.24
C MET A 701 -0.13 38.55 11.63
N LYS A 702 0.73 38.24 12.60
CA LYS A 702 0.91 36.86 13.10
C LYS A 702 0.47 36.78 14.55
N ILE A 703 -0.37 35.81 14.87
CA ILE A 703 -0.75 35.50 16.25
C ILE A 703 0.41 34.73 16.91
N GLU A 704 0.82 35.15 18.09
CA GLU A 704 1.78 34.45 18.94
C GLU A 704 1.07 33.94 20.21
N ASN A 705 1.08 32.61 20.39
CA ASN A 705 0.51 31.85 21.53
C ASN A 705 -0.92 32.20 21.91
N SER A 706 -1.75 32.54 20.92
CA SER A 706 -3.16 32.93 21.11
C SER A 706 -3.40 34.14 22.04
N LYS A 707 -2.34 34.81 22.54
CA LYS A 707 -2.42 35.91 23.51
C LYS A 707 -2.16 37.27 22.87
N ARG A 708 -1.26 37.34 21.89
CA ARG A 708 -0.87 38.60 21.23
C ARG A 708 -0.75 38.41 19.72
N ALA A 709 -0.82 39.51 18.98
CA ALA A 709 -0.56 39.50 17.55
C ALA A 709 0.51 40.54 17.21
N ILE A 710 1.45 40.18 16.35
CA ILE A 710 2.53 41.07 15.94
C ILE A 710 2.40 41.42 14.47
N ILE A 711 2.46 42.72 14.16
CA ILE A 711 2.58 43.19 12.79
C ILE A 711 4.06 43.32 12.42
N LYS A 712 4.46 42.61 11.37
CA LYS A 712 5.84 42.63 10.84
C LYS A 712 5.80 42.98 9.35
N LYS A 713 6.94 43.44 8.82
CA LYS A 713 7.15 43.54 7.37
C LYS A 713 6.87 42.18 6.74
N ASP A 714 6.20 42.18 5.59
CA ASP A 714 5.87 40.96 4.88
C ASP A 714 6.97 40.50 3.90
N SER A 715 6.86 39.26 3.43
CA SER A 715 7.84 38.68 2.49
C SER A 715 7.72 39.29 1.10
N THR A 716 8.88 39.57 0.50
CA THR A 716 8.98 40.13 -0.86
C THR A 716 8.81 39.06 -1.93
N ILE A 717 8.37 39.43 -3.13
CA ILE A 717 8.16 38.48 -4.23
C ILE A 717 9.53 37.97 -4.71
N LEU A 718 9.67 36.65 -4.88
CA LEU A 718 10.88 36.08 -5.48
C LEU A 718 10.94 36.45 -6.98
N GLU A 719 12.11 36.88 -7.44
CA GLU A 719 12.33 37.31 -8.85
C GLU A 719 12.00 36.19 -9.84
N PHE A 720 12.27 34.94 -9.47
CA PHE A 720 11.89 33.76 -10.26
C PHE A 720 10.37 33.71 -10.54
N PHE A 721 9.53 33.99 -9.54
CA PHE A 721 8.08 33.98 -9.71
C PHE A 721 7.59 35.12 -10.59
N LEU A 722 8.22 36.30 -10.50
CA LEU A 722 7.92 37.43 -11.40
C LEU A 722 8.24 37.08 -12.85
N GLY A 723 9.35 36.39 -13.10
CA GLY A 723 9.71 35.88 -14.43
C GLY A 723 8.66 34.91 -14.98
N TYR A 724 8.19 33.97 -14.17
CA TYR A 724 7.13 33.04 -14.55
C TYR A 724 5.82 33.77 -14.89
N GLN A 725 5.39 34.73 -14.06
CA GLN A 725 4.17 35.49 -14.31
C GLN A 725 4.26 36.33 -15.58
N LYS A 726 5.43 36.90 -15.89
CA LYS A 726 5.68 37.63 -17.13
C LYS A 726 5.49 36.75 -18.35
N GLU A 727 6.09 35.56 -18.36
CA GLU A 727 5.89 34.59 -19.45
C GLU A 727 4.44 34.16 -19.60
N ASP A 728 3.76 33.89 -18.49
CA ASP A 728 2.35 33.47 -18.48
C ASP A 728 1.43 34.60 -18.98
N ALA A 729 1.75 35.86 -18.68
CA ALA A 729 1.04 37.02 -19.20
C ALA A 729 1.19 37.16 -20.72
N LEU A 730 2.43 37.03 -21.23
CA LEU A 730 2.73 37.09 -22.66
C LEU A 730 2.11 35.92 -23.45
N LYS A 731 1.95 34.74 -22.84
CA LYS A 731 1.36 33.55 -23.48
C LYS A 731 -0.17 33.58 -23.56
N ASN A 732 -0.84 34.16 -22.55
CA ASN A 732 -2.31 34.06 -22.40
C ASN A 732 -3.10 35.27 -22.91
N SER A 733 -2.41 36.36 -23.20
CA SER A 733 -3.04 37.53 -23.75
C SER A 733 -2.87 37.49 -25.28
N GLU A 734 -3.80 38.06 -26.05
CA GLU A 734 -3.62 38.27 -27.51
C GLU A 734 -2.52 39.30 -27.81
N LEU A 735 -1.56 39.43 -26.90
CA LEU A 735 -0.50 40.43 -26.86
C LEU A 735 0.73 39.87 -27.52
N LYS A 736 1.37 40.74 -28.28
CA LYS A 736 2.58 40.36 -28.99
C LYS A 736 3.73 40.41 -27.98
N PRO A 737 4.76 39.56 -28.16
CA PRO A 737 6.00 39.66 -27.39
C PRO A 737 6.65 41.06 -27.39
N GLU A 738 6.22 41.95 -28.30
CA GLU A 738 6.68 43.33 -28.45
C GLU A 738 5.94 44.39 -27.59
N ASP A 739 4.97 44.02 -26.76
CA ASP A 739 4.20 44.98 -25.95
C ASP A 739 5.04 45.62 -24.82
N GLN A 740 5.73 46.72 -25.16
CA GLN A 740 6.63 47.50 -24.30
C GLN A 740 6.02 47.89 -22.94
N VAL A 741 4.68 48.03 -22.87
CA VAL A 741 3.95 48.42 -21.66
C VAL A 741 4.01 47.34 -20.57
N ILE A 742 3.88 46.06 -20.94
CA ILE A 742 3.96 44.96 -19.96
C ILE A 742 5.39 44.84 -19.44
N GLU A 743 6.38 44.93 -20.33
CA GLU A 743 7.79 44.89 -19.93
C GLU A 743 8.11 45.96 -18.88
N GLU A 744 7.60 47.17 -19.09
CA GLU A 744 7.79 48.29 -18.19
C GLU A 744 7.07 48.10 -16.85
N ASP A 745 5.84 47.57 -16.85
CA ASP A 745 5.10 47.25 -15.62
C ASP A 745 5.87 46.24 -14.74
N PHE A 746 6.41 45.17 -15.33
CA PHE A 746 7.20 44.18 -14.60
C PHE A 746 8.52 44.76 -14.07
N LYS A 747 9.22 45.60 -14.86
CA LYS A 747 10.43 46.30 -14.40
C LYS A 747 10.15 47.20 -13.20
N ASN A 748 9.04 47.94 -13.23
CA ASN A 748 8.65 48.82 -12.13
C ASN A 748 8.28 48.04 -10.86
N VAL A 749 7.59 46.89 -11.00
CA VAL A 749 7.32 45.97 -9.88
C VAL A 749 8.61 45.41 -9.29
N ILE A 750 9.56 44.98 -10.12
CA ILE A 750 10.87 44.47 -9.66
C ILE A 750 11.63 45.57 -8.92
N LYS A 751 11.61 46.81 -9.44
CA LYS A 751 12.25 47.96 -8.78
C LYS A 751 11.68 48.19 -7.39
N LEU A 752 10.35 48.26 -7.26
CA LEU A 752 9.68 48.40 -5.96
C LEU A 752 10.00 47.22 -5.02
N ASN A 753 9.99 45.99 -5.54
CA ASN A 753 10.32 44.80 -4.78
C ASN A 753 11.75 44.87 -4.20
N ASN A 754 12.72 45.29 -5.02
CA ASN A 754 14.11 45.44 -4.61
C ASN A 754 14.29 46.59 -3.61
N GLU A 755 13.55 47.68 -3.79
CA GLU A 755 13.50 48.79 -2.85
C GLU A 755 13.00 48.35 -1.47
N LEU A 756 11.90 47.58 -1.43
CA LEU A 756 11.35 47.01 -0.20
C LEU A 756 12.31 45.99 0.41
N LYS A 757 13.03 45.17 -0.38
CA LYS A 757 14.01 44.19 0.10
C LYS A 757 15.16 44.81 0.92
N THR A 758 15.51 46.08 0.69
CA THR A 758 16.64 46.73 1.38
C THR A 758 16.46 46.83 2.90
N PHE A 759 15.22 46.81 3.39
CA PHE A 759 14.93 46.76 4.82
C PHE A 759 15.13 45.35 5.38
N ASN A 760 16.11 45.17 6.26
CA ASN A 760 16.37 43.91 6.94
C ASN A 760 15.26 43.56 7.94
N ASN A 761 14.94 42.27 8.05
CA ASN A 761 14.14 41.74 9.15
C ASN A 761 15.04 41.62 10.38
N LEU A 762 14.95 42.57 11.31
CA LEU A 762 15.69 42.51 12.57
C LEU A 762 14.86 41.77 13.62
N ALA A 763 15.47 40.77 14.28
CA ALA A 763 14.93 40.16 15.48
C ALA A 763 15.25 41.05 16.71
N ASP A 764 14.45 40.94 17.76
CA ASP A 764 14.67 41.58 19.08
C ASP A 764 14.60 43.12 19.13
N LEU A 765 13.72 43.72 18.32
CA LEU A 765 13.41 45.15 18.44
C LEU A 765 12.33 45.41 19.50
N GLU A 766 12.42 46.57 20.15
CA GLU A 766 11.36 47.09 21.04
C GLU A 766 10.01 47.12 20.28
N GLU A 767 8.95 46.62 20.91
CA GLU A 767 7.62 46.59 20.34
C GLU A 767 6.76 47.76 20.83
N VAL A 768 5.95 48.35 19.93
CA VAL A 768 5.01 49.45 20.23
C VAL A 768 3.57 49.08 19.90
N PRO A 769 2.59 49.78 20.51
CA PRO A 769 1.18 49.59 20.17
C PRO A 769 0.86 49.96 18.71
N LEU A 770 -0.19 49.33 18.15
CA LEU A 770 -0.69 49.61 16.80
C LEU A 770 -0.97 51.09 16.51
N SER A 771 -1.38 51.87 17.51
CA SER A 771 -1.66 53.30 17.37
C SER A 771 -0.44 54.09 16.87
N GLN A 772 0.78 53.73 17.30
CA GLN A 772 2.00 54.39 16.84
C GLN A 772 2.30 54.06 15.38
N LEU A 773 2.06 52.82 14.95
CA LEU A 773 2.20 52.44 13.55
C LEU A 773 1.22 53.21 12.66
N GLN A 774 -0.02 53.39 13.11
CA GLN A 774 -1.03 54.16 12.38
C GLN A 774 -0.62 55.63 12.18
N THR A 775 0.07 56.23 13.15
CA THR A 775 0.63 57.59 13.02
C THR A 775 1.84 57.64 12.08
N SER A 776 2.69 56.60 12.08
CA SER A 776 3.90 56.54 11.26
C SER A 776 3.61 56.26 9.79
N VAL A 777 2.56 55.48 9.49
CA VAL A 777 2.15 55.11 8.13
C VAL A 777 0.67 55.46 7.91
N PRO A 778 0.31 56.76 7.85
CA PRO A 778 -1.08 57.20 7.72
C PRO A 778 -1.72 56.88 6.35
N SER A 779 -0.94 56.55 5.32
CA SER A 779 -1.49 56.14 4.02
C SER A 779 -2.26 54.81 4.08
N LEU A 780 -2.03 53.99 5.12
CA LEU A 780 -2.73 52.74 5.37
C LEU A 780 -3.69 52.87 6.55
N ASN A 781 -4.95 52.49 6.36
CA ASN A 781 -5.94 52.35 7.41
C ASN A 781 -5.86 50.91 7.97
N PHE A 782 -5.02 50.72 8.99
CA PHE A 782 -4.76 49.39 9.54
C PHE A 782 -6.01 48.76 10.12
N GLU A 783 -6.86 49.52 10.83
CA GLU A 783 -8.12 48.99 11.36
C GLU A 783 -9.02 48.43 10.26
N LYS A 784 -9.25 49.21 9.19
CA LYS A 784 -10.06 48.76 8.05
C LYS A 784 -9.49 47.49 7.45
N ILE A 785 -8.19 47.48 7.13
CA ILE A 785 -7.54 46.35 6.45
C ILE A 785 -7.57 45.09 7.35
N LEU A 786 -7.20 45.22 8.62
CA LEU A 786 -7.15 44.09 9.56
C LEU A 786 -8.53 43.51 9.85
N LYS A 787 -9.59 44.33 9.88
CA LYS A 787 -10.98 43.85 9.98
C LYS A 787 -11.41 42.98 8.79
N GLY A 788 -10.68 43.03 7.67
CA GLY A 788 -10.85 42.11 6.56
C GLY A 788 -10.42 40.67 6.88
N LEU A 789 -9.52 40.48 7.85
CA LEU A 789 -9.02 39.16 8.28
C LEU A 789 -9.98 38.42 9.22
N PHE A 790 -10.97 39.12 9.79
CA PHE A 790 -11.88 38.56 10.78
C PHE A 790 -13.18 38.07 10.16
N ASN A 791 -13.91 37.24 10.91
CA ASN A 791 -15.27 36.85 10.57
C ASN A 791 -16.12 38.09 10.39
N GLN A 792 -16.72 38.27 9.22
CA GLN A 792 -17.42 39.51 8.88
C GLN A 792 -18.63 39.81 9.78
N ASN A 793 -19.23 38.79 10.39
CA ASN A 793 -20.32 38.94 11.34
C ASN A 793 -19.82 39.35 12.74
N LEU A 794 -18.59 38.96 13.11
CA LEU A 794 -18.00 39.20 14.43
C LEU A 794 -16.85 40.22 14.42
N LYS A 795 -16.51 40.82 13.27
CA LYS A 795 -15.28 41.60 13.07
C LYS A 795 -15.11 42.77 14.05
N ASN A 796 -16.20 43.38 14.48
CA ASN A 796 -16.13 44.49 15.46
C ASN A 796 -15.85 43.95 16.87
N GLU A 797 -16.53 42.88 17.27
CA GLU A 797 -16.31 42.22 18.56
C GLU A 797 -14.88 41.65 18.67
N VAL A 798 -14.43 40.95 17.62
CA VAL A 798 -13.04 40.45 17.51
C VAL A 798 -12.06 41.61 17.63
N TRP A 799 -12.26 42.69 16.88
CA TRP A 799 -11.40 43.87 16.93
C TRP A 799 -11.33 44.48 18.32
N ASP A 800 -12.47 44.67 18.98
CA ASP A 800 -12.53 45.26 20.31
C ASP A 800 -11.81 44.39 21.36
N ASN A 801 -11.88 43.06 21.21
CA ASN A 801 -11.22 42.11 22.10
C ASN A 801 -9.70 41.97 21.87
N ILE A 802 -9.19 42.31 20.68
CA ILE A 802 -7.77 42.08 20.34
C ILE A 802 -6.95 43.34 20.03
N LYS A 803 -7.55 44.50 19.74
CA LYS A 803 -6.81 45.70 19.28
C LYS A 803 -5.68 46.15 20.21
N ASN A 804 -5.86 45.99 21.53
CA ASN A 804 -4.85 46.34 22.54
C ASN A 804 -3.75 45.28 22.71
N LYS A 805 -3.94 44.09 22.09
CA LYS A 805 -3.00 42.97 22.09
C LYS A 805 -2.15 42.93 20.80
N ILE A 806 -2.33 43.91 19.91
CA ILE A 806 -1.58 44.03 18.65
C ILE A 806 -0.36 44.93 18.86
N THR A 807 0.82 44.38 18.63
CA THR A 807 2.11 45.08 18.77
C THR A 807 2.88 45.11 17.45
N VAL A 808 3.85 46.03 17.34
CA VAL A 808 4.64 46.25 16.14
C VAL A 808 6.09 46.50 16.54
N PRO A 809 7.08 45.76 16.02
CA PRO A 809 8.49 46.06 16.29
C PRO A 809 8.88 47.42 15.69
N LYS A 810 9.66 48.23 16.42
CA LYS A 810 10.20 49.54 15.99
C LYS A 810 11.26 49.42 14.88
N SER A 811 10.91 48.78 13.77
CA SER A 811 11.78 48.60 12.62
C SER A 811 11.90 49.88 11.80
N SER A 812 13.04 50.07 11.14
CA SER A 812 13.24 51.17 10.19
C SER A 812 12.21 51.17 9.06
N TYR A 813 11.72 49.99 8.66
CA TYR A 813 10.68 49.84 7.65
C TYR A 813 9.40 50.62 7.99
N PHE A 814 8.99 50.65 9.25
CA PHE A 814 7.78 51.35 9.67
C PHE A 814 8.05 52.73 10.27
N PHE A 815 9.16 52.90 11.00
CA PHE A 815 9.36 54.05 11.89
C PHE A 815 10.56 54.95 11.54
N ASN A 816 11.28 54.68 10.45
CA ASN A 816 12.32 55.61 10.00
C ASN A 816 11.68 56.94 9.53
N VAL A 817 12.26 58.07 9.95
CA VAL A 817 11.70 59.40 9.72
C VAL A 817 11.92 59.89 8.28
N THR A 818 13.03 59.50 7.64
CA THR A 818 13.41 59.97 6.30
C THR A 818 12.98 59.02 5.20
N TYR A 819 13.00 57.72 5.47
CA TYR A 819 12.77 56.69 4.47
C TYR A 819 12.18 55.42 5.09
N ASN A 820 10.86 55.29 4.97
CA ASN A 820 10.05 54.19 5.49
C ASN A 820 8.95 53.80 4.49
N LEU A 821 8.10 52.85 4.86
CA LEU A 821 6.97 52.41 4.04
C LEU A 821 6.04 53.57 3.62
N GLU A 822 5.75 54.53 4.49
CA GLU A 822 4.91 55.70 4.17
C GLU A 822 5.49 56.52 3.01
N THR A 823 6.78 56.82 3.06
CA THR A 823 7.46 57.57 1.99
C THR A 823 7.44 56.81 0.67
N ILE A 824 7.63 55.48 0.71
CA ILE A 824 7.60 54.61 -0.48
C ILE A 824 6.18 54.54 -1.07
N LEU A 825 5.15 54.40 -0.24
CA LEU A 825 3.76 54.37 -0.71
C LEU A 825 3.35 55.68 -1.39
N LYS A 826 3.79 56.83 -0.86
CA LYS A 826 3.51 58.15 -1.44
C LYS A 826 4.27 58.43 -2.74
N SER A 827 5.51 57.95 -2.86
CA SER A 827 6.34 58.18 -4.05
C SER A 827 6.04 57.20 -5.19
N THR A 828 5.45 56.04 -4.88
CA THR A 828 5.16 55.00 -5.86
C THR A 828 3.87 55.29 -6.64
N PRO A 829 3.88 55.27 -7.99
CA PRO A 829 2.67 55.45 -8.79
C PRO A 829 1.60 54.40 -8.50
N LYS A 830 0.32 54.78 -8.53
CA LYS A 830 -0.83 53.89 -8.26
C LYS A 830 -0.84 52.65 -9.15
N ARG A 831 -0.48 52.78 -10.43
CA ARG A 831 -0.35 51.65 -11.36
C ARG A 831 0.66 50.61 -10.87
N VAL A 832 1.80 51.06 -10.34
CA VAL A 832 2.84 50.16 -9.80
C VAL A 832 2.36 49.49 -8.53
N LEU A 833 1.68 50.20 -7.63
CA LEU A 833 1.09 49.61 -6.42
C LEU A 833 0.03 48.55 -6.76
N ALA A 834 -0.87 48.84 -7.70
CA ALA A 834 -1.89 47.89 -8.17
C ALA A 834 -1.26 46.62 -8.77
N ASN A 835 -0.22 46.79 -9.60
CA ASN A 835 0.53 45.66 -10.15
C ASN A 835 1.26 44.87 -9.07
N TYR A 836 1.92 45.53 -8.11
CA TYR A 836 2.64 44.86 -7.02
C TYR A 836 1.71 44.02 -6.16
N ILE A 837 0.56 44.56 -5.74
CA ILE A 837 -0.45 43.83 -4.95
C ILE A 837 -1.01 42.65 -5.75
N GLY A 838 -1.43 42.88 -6.99
CA GLY A 838 -2.02 41.84 -7.85
C GLY A 838 -1.07 40.68 -8.15
N MET A 839 0.21 40.99 -8.44
CA MET A 839 1.24 39.97 -8.69
C MET A 839 1.59 39.19 -7.42
N ASN A 840 1.69 39.87 -6.27
CA ASN A 840 1.97 39.23 -4.99
C ASN A 840 0.83 38.28 -4.58
N TYR A 841 -0.43 38.70 -4.76
CA TYR A 841 -1.59 37.84 -4.54
C TYR A 841 -1.59 36.64 -5.50
N ARG A 842 -1.26 36.84 -6.78
CA ARG A 842 -1.17 35.76 -7.76
C ARG A 842 -0.10 34.72 -7.38
N VAL A 843 1.09 35.14 -6.91
CA VAL A 843 2.13 34.20 -6.43
C VAL A 843 1.59 33.36 -5.28
N TRP A 844 0.95 34.02 -4.30
CA TRP A 844 0.36 33.31 -3.17
C TRP A 844 -0.71 32.31 -3.60
N VAL A 845 -1.63 32.68 -4.50
CA VAL A 845 -2.65 31.74 -5.04
C VAL A 845 -1.99 30.53 -5.71
N ASP A 846 -0.90 30.73 -6.46
CA ASP A 846 -0.16 29.64 -7.10
C ASP A 846 0.49 28.71 -6.05
N GLU A 847 1.06 29.26 -4.97
CA GLU A 847 1.64 28.51 -3.83
C GLU A 847 0.59 27.69 -3.06
N VAL A 848 -0.58 28.28 -2.78
CA VAL A 848 -1.71 27.61 -2.08
C VAL A 848 -2.23 26.38 -2.85
N SER A 849 -1.95 26.31 -4.15
CA SER A 849 -2.38 25.21 -5.02
C SER A 849 -1.40 24.03 -5.10
N ALA A 850 -0.20 24.16 -4.50
CA ALA A 850 0.89 23.21 -4.66
C ALA A 850 0.73 21.98 -3.76
N ILE A 851 0.19 20.89 -4.30
CA ILE A 851 0.31 19.56 -3.72
C ILE A 851 0.89 18.58 -4.73
N ASN A 852 1.59 17.54 -4.28
CA ASN A 852 2.10 16.49 -5.16
C ASN A 852 1.00 15.45 -5.41
N PRO A 853 0.37 15.41 -6.60
CA PRO A 853 -0.74 14.48 -6.87
C PRO A 853 -0.30 13.01 -6.90
N LYS A 854 1.01 12.72 -6.86
CA LYS A 854 1.52 11.33 -6.86
C LYS A 854 1.50 10.68 -5.48
N GLU A 855 1.22 11.44 -4.42
CA GLU A 855 1.23 10.93 -3.06
C GLU A 855 -0.11 10.29 -2.69
N LYS A 856 -0.07 8.99 -2.35
CA LYS A 856 -1.24 8.10 -2.19
C LYS A 856 -2.24 8.53 -1.11
N TYR A 857 -1.83 9.37 -0.15
CA TYR A 857 -2.64 9.81 1.00
C TYR A 857 -2.78 11.33 1.15
N ILE A 858 -2.38 12.10 0.15
CA ILE A 858 -2.30 13.56 0.25
C ILE A 858 -3.63 14.21 0.65
N CYS A 859 -4.76 13.71 0.15
CA CYS A 859 -6.07 14.26 0.52
C CYS A 859 -6.45 13.97 1.97
N ALA A 860 -6.12 12.80 2.51
CA ALA A 860 -6.42 12.48 3.90
C ALA A 860 -5.62 13.37 4.86
N GLU A 861 -4.36 13.62 4.54
CA GLU A 861 -3.52 14.58 5.26
C GLU A 861 -4.07 16.01 5.16
N LYS A 862 -4.39 16.47 3.95
CA LYS A 862 -4.89 17.84 3.71
C LYS A 862 -6.22 18.11 4.41
N ILE A 863 -7.11 17.13 4.50
CA ILE A 863 -8.38 17.28 5.21
C ILE A 863 -8.16 17.60 6.70
N ILE A 864 -7.22 16.90 7.35
CA ILE A 864 -6.87 17.16 8.75
C ILE A 864 -6.16 18.50 8.90
N GLU A 865 -5.27 18.84 7.97
CA GLU A 865 -4.55 20.12 7.98
C GLU A 865 -5.50 21.32 7.85
N LYS A 866 -6.49 21.24 6.96
CA LYS A 866 -7.39 22.33 6.61
C LYS A 866 -8.62 22.42 7.50
N LEU A 867 -9.12 21.30 8.01
CA LEU A 867 -10.34 21.26 8.84
C LEU A 867 -10.09 20.45 10.12
N PRO A 868 -9.12 20.85 10.97
CA PRO A 868 -8.67 20.04 12.09
C PRO A 868 -9.75 19.80 13.15
N LEU A 869 -10.60 20.79 13.44
CA LEU A 869 -11.67 20.61 14.43
C LEU A 869 -12.77 19.66 13.96
N ALA A 870 -13.10 19.70 12.66
CA ALA A 870 -14.04 18.75 12.08
C ALA A 870 -13.45 17.33 12.06
N ALA A 871 -12.17 17.18 11.70
CA ALA A 871 -11.48 15.90 11.74
C ALA A 871 -11.38 15.33 13.16
N LEU A 872 -11.04 16.16 14.15
CA LEU A 872 -11.00 15.78 15.56
C LEU A 872 -12.37 15.30 16.04
N ARG A 873 -13.44 16.02 15.71
CA ARG A 873 -14.82 15.61 16.04
C ARG A 873 -15.21 14.27 15.43
N VAL A 874 -14.84 14.03 14.16
CA VAL A 874 -15.09 12.74 13.52
C VAL A 874 -14.35 11.63 14.25
N PHE A 875 -13.06 11.83 14.53
CA PHE A 875 -12.25 10.83 15.23
C PHE A 875 -12.81 10.54 16.64
N THR A 876 -13.06 11.58 17.44
CA THR A 876 -13.54 11.44 18.82
C THR A 876 -14.92 10.80 18.91
N ARG A 877 -15.79 11.05 17.93
CA ARG A 877 -17.17 10.56 17.95
C ARG A 877 -17.30 9.12 17.48
N TYR A 878 -16.48 8.70 16.52
CA TYR A 878 -16.67 7.42 15.82
C TYR A 878 -15.57 6.39 16.08
N HIS A 879 -14.41 6.81 16.62
CA HIS A 879 -13.22 5.95 16.67
C HIS A 879 -12.47 5.99 18.01
N PHE A 880 -12.94 6.72 19.01
CA PHE A 880 -12.22 6.94 20.27
C PHE A 880 -13.08 6.55 21.48
N ASP A 881 -12.49 5.82 22.42
CA ASP A 881 -13.12 5.54 23.71
C ASP A 881 -12.96 6.73 24.66
N LYS A 882 -14.10 7.36 24.99
CA LYS A 882 -14.13 8.55 25.84
C LYS A 882 -13.71 8.28 27.28
N GLU A 883 -13.78 7.03 27.76
CA GLU A 883 -13.29 6.68 29.10
C GLU A 883 -11.81 7.04 29.26
N ASN A 884 -11.02 6.92 28.19
CA ASN A 884 -9.59 7.23 28.20
C ASN A 884 -9.30 8.70 28.55
N ILE A 885 -10.18 9.66 28.24
CA ILE A 885 -9.98 11.07 28.61
C ILE A 885 -9.97 11.24 30.13
N GLN A 886 -10.89 10.56 30.83
CA GLN A 886 -10.95 10.67 32.29
C GLN A 886 -9.70 10.04 32.92
N LEU A 887 -9.35 8.82 32.52
CA LEU A 887 -8.19 8.10 33.06
C LEU A 887 -6.87 8.84 32.76
N ALA A 888 -6.72 9.43 31.58
CA ALA A 888 -5.56 10.24 31.25
C ALA A 888 -5.52 11.55 32.07
N THR A 889 -6.68 12.14 32.38
CA THR A 889 -6.75 13.33 33.26
C THR A 889 -6.25 12.99 34.66
N GLU A 890 -6.72 11.89 35.23
CA GLU A 890 -6.27 11.38 36.54
C GLU A 890 -4.76 11.10 36.52
N MET A 891 -4.24 10.48 35.46
CA MET A 891 -2.81 10.25 35.30
C MET A 891 -1.97 11.54 35.24
N VAL A 892 -2.47 12.59 34.59
CA VAL A 892 -1.80 13.89 34.55
C VAL A 892 -1.71 14.50 35.95
N GLU A 893 -2.77 14.36 36.76
CA GLU A 893 -2.77 14.82 38.16
C GLU A 893 -1.79 14.03 39.02
N ASP A 894 -1.72 12.70 38.85
CA ASP A 894 -0.78 11.85 39.58
C ASP A 894 0.69 12.14 39.23
N ILE A 895 0.98 12.38 37.94
CA ILE A 895 2.32 12.74 37.45
C ILE A 895 2.71 14.14 37.95
N GLU A 896 1.79 15.12 37.89
CA GLU A 896 2.03 16.45 38.46
C GLU A 896 2.34 16.36 39.95
N GLN A 897 1.54 15.62 40.71
CA GLN A 897 1.74 15.47 42.15
C GLN A 897 3.08 14.80 42.48
N SER A 898 3.49 13.79 41.71
CA SER A 898 4.81 13.16 41.86
C SER A 898 5.96 14.11 41.50
N PHE A 899 5.76 15.03 40.56
CA PHE A 899 6.76 16.06 40.26
C PHE A 899 6.81 17.12 41.37
N ILE A 900 5.67 17.56 41.94
CA ILE A 900 5.65 18.43 43.12
C ILE A 900 6.48 17.82 44.26
N GLU A 901 6.27 16.54 44.56
CA GLU A 901 7.04 15.83 45.57
C GLU A 901 8.54 15.76 45.24
N THR A 902 8.88 15.55 43.97
CA THR A 902 10.28 15.55 43.50
C THR A 902 10.95 16.90 43.76
N ILE A 903 10.25 18.01 43.50
CA ILE A 903 10.75 19.37 43.79
C ILE A 903 10.88 19.59 45.31
N GLN A 904 9.89 19.15 46.09
CA GLN A 904 9.89 19.30 47.56
C GLN A 904 11.06 18.56 48.20
N GLU A 905 11.32 17.33 47.76
CA GLU A 905 12.37 16.45 48.28
C GLU A 905 13.77 16.78 47.73
N SER A 906 13.87 17.64 46.72
CA SER A 906 15.16 18.03 46.14
C SER A 906 16.11 18.58 47.20
N THR A 907 17.36 18.10 47.18
CA THR A 907 18.34 18.39 48.24
C THR A 907 19.20 19.63 47.97
N TRP A 908 19.19 20.12 46.73
CA TRP A 908 20.04 21.23 46.29
C TRP A 908 19.26 22.52 46.01
N LEU A 909 17.95 22.45 45.81
CA LEU A 909 17.08 23.62 45.67
C LEU A 909 16.84 24.31 47.01
N GLN A 910 16.96 25.63 47.04
CA GLN A 910 16.53 26.44 48.18
C GLN A 910 15.00 26.49 48.31
N GLU A 911 14.51 26.68 49.54
CA GLU A 911 13.06 26.69 49.85
C GLU A 911 12.27 27.74 49.07
N SER A 912 12.89 28.89 48.78
CA SER A 912 12.29 29.95 47.95
C SER A 912 12.04 29.47 46.51
N THR A 913 13.04 28.84 45.89
CA THR A 913 12.94 28.28 44.53
C THR A 913 11.98 27.09 44.47
N LYS A 914 11.94 26.24 45.51
CA LYS A 914 10.93 25.18 45.63
C LYS A 914 9.52 25.74 45.63
N THR A 915 9.28 26.75 46.45
CA THR A 915 7.96 27.38 46.59
C THR A 915 7.47 27.96 45.27
N THR A 916 8.32 28.71 44.55
CA THR A 916 7.98 29.30 43.26
C THR A 916 7.83 28.25 42.15
N ALA A 917 8.67 27.20 42.14
CA ALA A 917 8.54 26.09 41.21
C ALA A 917 7.19 25.35 41.39
N ILE A 918 6.79 25.08 42.63
CA ILE A 918 5.50 24.45 42.95
C ILE A 918 4.34 25.37 42.56
N GLN A 919 4.46 26.69 42.79
CA GLN A 919 3.44 27.65 42.35
C GLN A 919 3.28 27.65 40.82
N LYS A 920 4.39 27.63 40.06
CA LYS A 920 4.36 27.51 38.61
C LYS A 920 3.64 26.25 38.14
N MET A 921 3.90 25.12 38.80
CA MET A 921 3.27 23.85 38.49
C MET A 921 1.76 23.88 38.76
N LYS A 922 1.33 24.36 39.93
CA LYS A 922 -0.09 24.48 40.30
C LYS A 922 -0.88 25.41 39.37
N LEU A 923 -0.23 26.40 38.77
CA LEU A 923 -0.83 27.34 37.82
C LEU A 923 -0.70 26.88 36.36
N MET A 924 -0.06 25.73 36.11
CA MET A 924 0.00 25.12 34.80
C MET A 924 -1.41 24.70 34.37
N LYS A 925 -1.86 25.27 33.26
CA LYS A 925 -3.16 24.94 32.66
C LYS A 925 -3.06 23.62 31.92
N LYS A 926 -4.15 22.86 31.87
CA LYS A 926 -4.19 21.53 31.24
C LYS A 926 -5.32 21.48 30.23
N ILE A 927 -5.02 21.04 29.01
CA ILE A 927 -5.97 20.75 27.95
C ILE A 927 -5.84 19.27 27.61
N ILE A 928 -6.70 18.44 28.21
CA ILE A 928 -6.68 16.99 28.02
C ILE A 928 -7.80 16.60 27.07
N GLY A 929 -7.42 16.20 25.85
CA GLY A 929 -8.36 15.88 24.78
C GLY A 929 -9.03 17.13 24.20
N TYR A 930 -10.29 17.33 24.53
CA TYR A 930 -11.11 18.45 24.06
C TYR A 930 -12.09 18.89 25.15
N THR A 931 -12.62 20.11 25.04
CA THR A 931 -13.51 20.66 26.06
C THR A 931 -14.94 20.11 25.94
N LYS A 932 -15.60 19.83 27.07
CA LYS A 932 -16.92 19.18 27.10
C LYS A 932 -18.02 20.00 26.41
N GLU A 933 -17.85 21.32 26.31
CA GLU A 933 -18.76 22.22 25.62
C GLU A 933 -18.91 21.87 24.12
N LEU A 934 -17.90 21.23 23.52
CA LEU A 934 -17.93 20.79 22.12
C LEU A 934 -18.73 19.49 21.91
N GLU A 935 -19.13 18.80 22.98
CA GLU A 935 -19.93 17.57 22.91
C GLU A 935 -21.42 17.85 22.68
N VAL A 936 -21.89 19.04 23.07
CA VAL A 936 -23.28 19.42 22.89
C VAL A 936 -23.65 19.28 21.40
N PRO A 937 -24.76 18.60 21.05
CA PRO A 937 -25.14 18.42 19.65
C PRO A 937 -25.21 19.76 18.91
N GLY A 938 -24.49 19.87 17.79
CA GLY A 938 -24.41 21.09 16.99
C GLY A 938 -23.43 22.16 17.49
N ALA A 939 -22.80 22.01 18.67
CA ALA A 939 -21.88 23.02 19.20
C ALA A 939 -20.67 23.28 18.30
N LEU A 940 -20.13 22.26 17.61
CA LEU A 940 -19.08 22.52 16.62
C LEU A 940 -19.63 23.20 15.37
N ASP A 941 -20.88 22.91 14.97
CA ASP A 941 -21.44 23.40 13.71
C ASP A 941 -21.70 24.92 13.72
N SER A 942 -21.97 25.52 14.90
CA SER A 942 -22.06 26.97 15.04
C SER A 942 -20.74 27.66 14.69
N PHE A 943 -19.60 27.05 15.02
CA PHE A 943 -18.29 27.58 14.65
C PHE A 943 -17.99 27.45 13.16
N PHE A 944 -18.76 26.67 12.39
CA PHE A 944 -18.59 26.49 10.94
C PHE A 944 -19.54 27.37 10.12
N GLU A 945 -20.28 28.29 10.75
CA GLU A 945 -21.30 29.12 10.07
C GLU A 945 -20.75 30.03 8.98
N SER A 946 -19.52 30.53 9.13
CA SER A 946 -18.91 31.39 8.11
C SER A 946 -18.30 30.63 6.94
N LEU A 947 -18.27 29.29 6.96
CA LEU A 947 -17.74 28.46 5.88
C LEU A 947 -18.86 27.92 5.00
N ASP A 948 -18.93 28.40 3.75
CA ASP A 948 -19.83 27.84 2.73
C ASP A 948 -19.03 27.30 1.52
N LEU A 949 -19.00 25.97 1.40
CA LEU A 949 -18.36 25.28 0.28
C LEU A 949 -19.37 24.77 -0.76
N SER A 950 -20.66 25.06 -0.62
CA SER A 950 -21.71 24.49 -1.48
C SER A 950 -21.54 24.89 -2.95
N SER A 951 -21.29 26.17 -3.19
CA SER A 951 -21.08 26.78 -4.52
C SER A 951 -19.66 26.58 -5.07
N VAL A 952 -18.72 26.10 -4.24
CA VAL A 952 -17.32 25.93 -4.62
C VAL A 952 -17.14 24.67 -5.48
N THR A 953 -16.49 24.83 -6.63
CA THR A 953 -16.35 23.76 -7.64
C THR A 953 -14.90 23.36 -7.93
N SER A 954 -13.91 24.13 -7.47
CA SER A 954 -12.49 23.82 -7.67
C SER A 954 -11.76 23.65 -6.34
N TYR A 955 -10.75 22.78 -6.34
CA TYR A 955 -9.91 22.54 -5.17
C TYR A 955 -9.17 23.80 -4.70
N LEU A 956 -8.69 24.62 -5.63
CA LEU A 956 -8.01 25.88 -5.32
C LEU A 956 -8.94 26.87 -4.61
N ALA A 957 -10.17 27.06 -5.10
CA ALA A 957 -11.13 27.94 -4.44
C ALA A 957 -11.49 27.44 -3.04
N ALA A 958 -11.59 26.12 -2.85
CA ALA A 958 -11.85 25.55 -1.54
C ALA A 958 -10.68 25.72 -0.57
N ASN A 959 -9.42 25.60 -1.03
CA ASN A 959 -8.26 25.88 -0.19
C ASN A 959 -8.31 27.31 0.34
N ILE A 960 -8.52 28.29 -0.54
CA ILE A 960 -8.54 29.71 -0.15
C ILE A 960 -9.72 30.01 0.79
N GLU A 961 -10.89 29.44 0.53
CA GLU A 961 -12.05 29.65 1.38
C GLU A 961 -11.90 29.00 2.77
N ILE A 962 -11.26 27.83 2.83
CA ILE A 962 -10.99 27.16 4.11
C ILE A 962 -9.85 27.84 4.86
N ASP A 963 -8.78 28.24 4.18
CA ASP A 963 -7.70 29.00 4.80
C ASP A 963 -8.31 30.29 5.40
N ARG A 964 -9.18 31.01 4.66
CA ARG A 964 -9.95 32.16 5.17
C ARG A 964 -10.66 31.83 6.46
N PHE A 965 -11.42 30.76 6.43
CA PHE A 965 -12.13 30.27 7.61
C PHE A 965 -11.21 29.90 8.77
N GLN A 966 -10.08 29.22 8.53
CA GLN A 966 -9.10 28.87 9.58
C GLN A 966 -8.51 30.13 10.22
N ASN A 967 -8.22 31.16 9.44
CA ASN A 967 -7.76 32.44 9.96
C ASN A 967 -8.82 33.14 10.81
N GLU A 968 -10.10 33.14 10.38
CA GLU A 968 -11.21 33.63 11.19
C GLU A 968 -11.31 32.88 12.53
N GLN A 969 -11.21 31.55 12.50
CA GLN A 969 -11.21 30.72 13.71
C GLN A 969 -10.05 31.07 14.65
N ASN A 970 -8.84 31.29 14.11
CA ASN A 970 -7.67 31.67 14.89
C ASN A 970 -7.86 33.03 15.59
N TYR A 971 -8.42 34.03 14.90
CA TYR A 971 -8.71 35.33 15.51
C TYR A 971 -9.89 35.26 16.50
N ASN A 972 -10.92 34.46 16.22
CA ASN A 972 -11.99 34.18 17.18
C ASN A 972 -11.42 33.54 18.45
N HIS A 973 -10.46 32.61 18.33
CA HIS A 973 -9.80 32.00 19.48
C HIS A 973 -8.99 33.02 20.30
N MET A 974 -8.19 33.88 19.63
CA MET A 974 -7.47 34.97 20.29
C MET A 974 -8.39 35.99 20.97
N ALA A 975 -9.58 36.20 20.39
CA ALA A 975 -10.65 37.03 20.96
C ALA A 975 -11.49 36.31 22.04
N SER A 976 -11.13 35.07 22.39
CA SER A 976 -11.87 34.20 23.33
C SER A 976 -13.31 33.87 22.91
N LEU A 977 -13.65 34.02 21.63
CA LEU A 977 -14.93 33.66 21.02
C LEU A 977 -14.96 32.21 20.51
N LEU A 978 -13.80 31.57 20.43
CA LEU A 978 -13.65 30.14 20.14
C LEU A 978 -12.85 29.50 21.29
N PRO A 979 -13.40 28.51 22.02
CA PRO A 979 -12.75 27.95 23.21
C PRO A 979 -11.49 27.13 22.88
N PHE A 980 -11.28 26.77 21.62
CA PHE A 980 -10.26 25.82 21.21
C PHE A 980 -9.51 26.31 19.97
N ALA A 981 -8.18 26.24 19.98
CA ALA A 981 -7.37 26.65 18.85
C ALA A 981 -7.63 25.72 17.64
N PRO A 982 -7.86 26.24 16.43
CA PRO A 982 -8.10 25.42 15.23
C PRO A 982 -6.78 24.87 14.64
N ASN A 983 -6.00 24.15 15.46
CA ASN A 983 -4.66 23.69 15.08
C ASN A 983 -4.65 22.21 14.66
N LYS A 984 -4.03 21.92 13.51
CA LYS A 984 -3.82 20.54 13.01
C LYS A 984 -3.07 19.64 13.98
N MET A 985 -2.24 20.21 14.85
CA MET A 985 -1.50 19.45 15.86
C MET A 985 -2.45 18.66 16.76
N LEU A 986 -3.67 19.12 17.00
CA LEU A 986 -4.65 18.51 17.90
C LEU A 986 -5.21 17.17 17.39
N VAL A 987 -5.02 16.88 16.11
CA VAL A 987 -5.48 15.64 15.46
C VAL A 987 -4.32 14.65 15.25
N GLY A 988 -3.10 15.02 15.64
CA GLY A 988 -1.95 14.11 15.67
C GLY A 988 -1.83 13.40 17.01
N ALA A 989 -1.23 12.21 17.01
CA ALA A 989 -0.84 11.53 18.24
C ALA A 989 0.40 12.21 18.79
N ASN A 990 0.22 13.17 19.72
CA ASN A 990 1.29 13.87 20.40
C ASN A 990 0.82 14.51 21.72
N ALA A 991 1.78 15.04 22.48
CA ALA A 991 1.58 15.94 23.61
C ALA A 991 2.44 17.21 23.40
N PHE A 992 2.11 18.29 24.11
CA PHE A 992 2.84 19.56 24.00
C PHE A 992 2.78 20.38 25.29
N TYR A 993 3.86 21.12 25.56
CA TYR A 993 3.88 22.22 26.52
C TYR A 993 4.13 23.57 25.85
N ASP A 994 3.22 24.52 26.04
CA ASP A 994 3.40 25.92 25.64
C ASP A 994 4.03 26.72 26.79
N GLN A 995 5.33 26.98 26.69
CA GLN A 995 6.11 27.76 27.65
C GLN A 995 5.62 29.20 27.82
N LEU A 996 4.93 29.77 26.84
CA LEU A 996 4.50 31.17 26.82
C LEU A 996 3.10 31.34 27.44
N SER A 997 2.37 30.24 27.57
CA SER A 997 1.06 30.22 28.24
C SER A 997 1.03 29.39 29.51
N ASN A 998 2.11 28.64 29.80
CA ASN A 998 2.17 27.64 30.86
C ASN A 998 1.02 26.63 30.73
N VAL A 999 0.87 26.04 29.53
CA VAL A 999 -0.23 25.12 29.20
C VAL A 999 0.31 23.78 28.74
N LEU A 1000 -0.07 22.70 29.43
CA LEU A 1000 0.06 21.31 28.99
C LEU A 1000 -1.12 20.93 28.10
N THR A 1001 -0.85 20.33 26.94
CA THR A 1001 -1.87 19.78 26.03
C THR A 1001 -1.60 18.32 25.74
N LEU A 1002 -2.61 17.47 25.95
CA LEU A 1002 -2.57 16.05 25.61
C LEU A 1002 -3.61 15.77 24.52
N ASN A 1003 -3.19 15.38 23.33
CA ASN A 1003 -4.12 15.18 22.23
C ASN A 1003 -4.88 13.87 22.36
N VAL A 1004 -6.11 13.86 21.84
CA VAL A 1004 -6.98 12.67 21.83
C VAL A 1004 -6.27 11.44 21.24
N PRO A 1005 -5.64 11.48 20.06
CA PRO A 1005 -5.08 10.26 19.47
C PRO A 1005 -3.86 9.69 20.21
N PHE A 1006 -3.29 10.43 21.15
CA PHE A 1006 -2.21 9.95 22.02
C PHE A 1006 -2.76 9.21 23.25
N MET A 1007 -4.01 9.47 23.64
CA MET A 1007 -4.71 8.79 24.74
C MET A 1007 -5.49 7.57 24.24
N ASP A 1008 -4.96 6.87 23.24
CA ASP A 1008 -5.63 5.78 22.55
C ASP A 1008 -4.62 4.65 22.27
N ASP A 1009 -5.11 3.44 22.01
CA ASP A 1009 -4.28 2.28 21.70
C ASP A 1009 -3.34 2.60 20.52
N PRO A 1010 -2.04 2.27 20.58
CA PRO A 1010 -1.37 1.41 21.56
C PRO A 1010 -0.65 2.14 22.71
N PHE A 1011 -0.88 3.44 22.88
CA PHE A 1011 -0.21 4.22 23.93
C PHE A 1011 -0.93 4.07 25.26
N PHE A 1012 -2.26 4.11 25.20
CA PHE A 1012 -3.10 4.18 26.38
C PHE A 1012 -4.47 3.59 26.07
N ASP A 1013 -4.97 2.77 26.98
CA ASP A 1013 -6.32 2.23 26.88
C ASP A 1013 -6.87 1.95 28.27
N SER A 1014 -8.19 2.11 28.46
CA SER A 1014 -8.88 1.89 29.73
C SER A 1014 -8.67 0.48 30.27
N THR A 1015 -8.47 -0.51 29.38
CA THR A 1015 -8.27 -1.91 29.73
C THR A 1015 -6.84 -2.25 30.18
N PHE A 1016 -5.84 -1.39 29.92
CA PHE A 1016 -4.46 -1.65 30.35
C PHE A 1016 -4.33 -1.68 31.88
N PRO A 1017 -3.47 -2.55 32.44
CA PRO A 1017 -3.06 -2.46 33.84
C PRO A 1017 -2.51 -1.06 34.18
N ASN A 1018 -2.71 -0.57 35.41
CA ASN A 1018 -2.35 0.81 35.75
C ASN A 1018 -0.85 1.07 35.60
N TYR A 1019 -0.01 0.12 36.00
CA TYR A 1019 1.44 0.24 35.81
C TYR A 1019 1.82 0.35 34.33
N ALA A 1020 1.08 -0.32 33.43
CA ALA A 1020 1.34 -0.30 32.00
C ALA A 1020 0.90 1.04 31.38
N LYS A 1021 -0.23 1.61 31.83
CA LYS A 1021 -0.65 2.97 31.46
C LYS A 1021 0.41 4.00 31.85
N ILE A 1022 0.89 3.95 33.11
CA ILE A 1022 1.91 4.86 33.63
C ILE A 1022 3.22 4.70 32.84
N ALA A 1023 3.69 3.47 32.64
CA ALA A 1023 4.93 3.23 31.89
C ALA A 1023 4.83 3.69 30.42
N SER A 1024 3.65 3.57 29.81
CA SER A 1024 3.46 3.86 28.38
C SER A 1024 3.37 5.35 28.05
N ILE A 1025 2.73 6.16 28.89
CA ILE A 1025 2.57 7.61 28.62
C ILE A 1025 3.05 8.54 29.75
N GLY A 1026 3.29 8.02 30.95
CA GLY A 1026 3.69 8.83 32.12
C GLY A 1026 5.01 9.57 31.90
N GLU A 1027 5.98 8.95 31.20
CA GLU A 1027 7.22 9.61 30.80
C GLU A 1027 6.94 10.81 29.89
N VAL A 1028 6.02 10.68 28.93
CA VAL A 1028 5.67 11.76 27.99
C VAL A 1028 4.93 12.88 28.72
N ILE A 1029 3.99 12.56 29.61
CA ILE A 1029 3.32 13.58 30.43
C ILE A 1029 4.35 14.32 31.30
N GLY A 1030 5.24 13.58 31.96
CA GLY A 1030 6.29 14.14 32.78
C GLY A 1030 7.30 14.97 31.97
N HIS A 1031 7.58 14.57 30.72
CA HIS A 1031 8.42 15.31 29.78
C HIS A 1031 7.80 16.66 29.42
N GLU A 1032 6.52 16.70 29.05
CA GLU A 1032 5.84 17.96 28.75
C GLU A 1032 5.76 18.89 29.97
N ILE A 1033 5.45 18.36 31.16
CA ILE A 1033 5.51 19.17 32.40
C ILE A 1033 6.97 19.63 32.65
N GLY A 1034 7.94 18.77 32.36
CA GLY A 1034 9.37 19.00 32.44
C GLY A 1034 9.85 20.16 31.57
N HIS A 1035 9.22 20.42 30.43
CA HIS A 1035 9.49 21.63 29.62
C HIS A 1035 9.16 22.95 30.35
N GLY A 1036 8.37 22.91 31.42
CA GLY A 1036 8.21 24.04 32.35
C GLY A 1036 9.47 24.33 33.17
N PHE A 1037 10.38 23.37 33.29
CA PHE A 1037 11.54 23.40 34.18
C PHE A 1037 12.86 23.07 33.49
N ASP A 1038 12.85 22.81 32.18
CA ASP A 1038 14.04 22.63 31.36
C ASP A 1038 14.91 23.92 31.33
N PRO A 1039 16.15 23.90 30.80
CA PRO A 1039 17.05 25.07 30.74
C PRO A 1039 16.47 26.34 30.11
N ASN A 1040 15.45 26.22 29.25
CA ASN A 1040 14.70 27.33 28.68
C ASN A 1040 13.41 27.61 29.46
N GLY A 1041 12.67 26.55 29.82
CA GLY A 1041 11.42 26.63 30.58
C GLY A 1041 11.55 27.31 31.93
N ARG A 1042 12.64 27.03 32.66
CA ARG A 1042 12.93 27.61 33.98
C ARG A 1042 13.07 29.13 33.96
N LYS A 1043 13.36 29.73 32.80
CA LYS A 1043 13.54 31.20 32.64
C LYS A 1043 12.21 31.94 32.48
N ARG A 1044 11.09 31.24 32.63
CA ARG A 1044 9.74 31.80 32.56
C ARG A 1044 8.96 31.51 33.82
N ASP A 1045 8.20 32.48 34.30
CA ASP A 1045 7.38 32.35 35.51
C ASP A 1045 6.06 31.59 35.25
N GLU A 1046 5.18 31.55 36.24
CA GLU A 1046 3.87 30.91 36.18
C GLU A 1046 2.93 31.46 35.09
N ASN A 1047 3.18 32.68 34.62
CA ASN A 1047 2.37 33.37 33.61
C ASN A 1047 2.95 33.22 32.20
N GLY A 1048 4.15 32.62 32.09
CA GLY A 1048 4.92 32.49 30.86
C GLY A 1048 5.84 33.67 30.57
N GLU A 1049 5.96 34.63 31.49
CA GLU A 1049 6.79 35.83 31.31
C GLU A 1049 8.26 35.54 31.60
N LYS A 1050 9.17 36.14 30.83
CA LYS A 1050 10.62 35.92 31.02
C LYS A 1050 11.06 36.58 32.32
N LYS A 1051 11.42 35.76 33.30
CA LYS A 1051 11.78 36.20 34.65
C LYS A 1051 12.76 35.19 35.24
N ASP A 1052 13.84 35.68 35.82
CA ASP A 1052 14.70 34.83 36.66
C ASP A 1052 14.11 34.81 38.07
N TRP A 1053 13.53 33.66 38.43
CA TRP A 1053 12.87 33.44 39.72
C TRP A 1053 13.58 32.39 40.58
N TRP A 1054 14.75 31.94 40.11
CA TRP A 1054 15.65 31.04 40.82
C TRP A 1054 16.70 31.86 41.56
N THR A 1055 17.25 31.31 42.65
CA THR A 1055 18.44 31.93 43.25
C THR A 1055 19.65 31.75 42.32
N PRO A 1056 20.66 32.65 42.38
CA PRO A 1056 21.89 32.48 41.62
C PRO A 1056 22.58 31.14 41.87
N GLU A 1057 22.54 30.64 43.11
CA GLU A 1057 23.12 29.36 43.50
C GLU A 1057 22.37 28.18 42.86
N ASP A 1058 21.04 28.18 42.91
CA ASP A 1058 20.21 27.14 42.29
C ASP A 1058 20.39 27.15 40.75
N SER A 1059 20.46 28.34 40.14
CA SER A 1059 20.71 28.47 38.70
C SER A 1059 22.07 27.88 38.31
N ALA A 1060 23.12 28.18 39.05
CA ALA A 1060 24.46 27.67 38.78
C ALA A 1060 24.54 26.14 38.95
N GLU A 1061 23.90 25.59 39.97
CA GLU A 1061 23.86 24.13 40.19
C GLU A 1061 23.04 23.42 39.11
N TYR A 1062 21.89 23.98 38.70
CA TYR A 1062 21.10 23.43 37.60
C TYR A 1062 21.87 23.48 36.28
N ASP A 1063 22.55 24.58 35.97
CA ASP A 1063 23.36 24.70 34.76
C ASP A 1063 24.51 23.68 34.77
N ARG A 1064 25.13 23.41 35.93
CA ARG A 1064 26.13 22.33 36.09
C ARG A 1064 25.54 20.94 35.83
N ARG A 1065 24.30 20.70 36.26
CA ARG A 1065 23.59 19.43 36.02
C ARG A 1065 23.17 19.27 34.56
N ALA A 1066 22.70 20.33 33.92
CA ALA A 1066 22.40 20.35 32.48
C ALA A 1066 23.66 20.14 31.64
N GLU A 1067 24.79 20.72 32.05
CA GLU A 1067 26.10 20.51 31.42
C GLU A 1067 26.54 19.03 31.48
N CYS A 1068 26.14 18.27 32.50
CA CYS A 1068 26.35 16.83 32.53
C CYS A 1068 25.68 16.14 31.33
N LEU A 1069 24.42 16.50 31.01
CA LEU A 1069 23.67 15.93 29.90
C LEU A 1069 24.25 16.33 28.54
N ILE A 1070 24.69 17.58 28.39
CA ILE A 1070 25.37 18.06 27.18
C ILE A 1070 26.60 17.20 26.92
N ASN A 1071 27.45 17.03 27.93
CA ASN A 1071 28.67 16.22 27.80
C ASN A 1071 28.36 14.74 27.55
N GLN A 1072 27.32 14.18 28.19
CA GLN A 1072 26.89 12.82 27.94
C GLN A 1072 26.49 12.60 26.47
N TYR A 1073 25.75 13.54 25.88
CA TYR A 1073 25.29 13.43 24.49
C TYR A 1073 26.40 13.68 23.47
N ASN A 1074 27.32 14.62 23.75
CA ASN A 1074 28.48 14.88 22.89
C ASN A 1074 29.39 13.65 22.76
N GLU A 1075 29.58 12.92 23.86
CA GLU A 1075 30.40 11.70 23.91
C GLU A 1075 29.62 10.42 23.53
N TYR A 1076 28.32 10.54 23.24
CA TYR A 1076 27.48 9.40 22.91
C TYR A 1076 27.88 8.78 21.57
N ASP A 1077 28.20 7.48 21.58
CA ASP A 1077 28.54 6.74 20.36
C ASP A 1077 27.25 6.26 19.66
N ASP A 1078 26.57 7.19 18.98
CA ASP A 1078 25.31 6.91 18.32
C ASP A 1078 25.49 5.88 17.17
N PRO A 1079 24.59 4.88 17.04
CA PRO A 1079 24.74 3.83 16.03
C PRO A 1079 24.68 4.32 14.58
N THR A 1080 24.17 5.54 14.34
CA THR A 1080 24.06 6.15 13.00
C THR A 1080 25.07 7.27 12.81
N TYR A 1081 25.28 8.11 13.83
CA TYR A 1081 26.06 9.34 13.71
C TYR A 1081 27.43 9.28 14.40
N GLY A 1082 27.70 8.24 15.20
CA GLY A 1082 28.86 8.19 16.10
C GLY A 1082 28.89 9.39 17.06
N ARG A 1083 30.07 9.73 17.54
CA ARG A 1083 30.31 10.87 18.46
C ARG A 1083 30.34 12.24 17.78
N ASN A 1084 29.42 12.48 16.85
CA ASN A 1084 29.32 13.73 16.08
C ASN A 1084 28.07 14.54 16.42
N LEU A 1085 27.42 14.25 17.55
CA LEU A 1085 26.20 14.90 18.01
C LEU A 1085 26.52 16.15 18.86
N ASP A 1086 25.55 17.07 18.97
CA ASP A 1086 25.69 18.32 19.72
C ASP A 1086 24.60 18.41 20.80
N GLY A 1087 25.02 18.31 22.06
CA GLY A 1087 24.16 18.34 23.24
C GLY A 1087 23.65 19.74 23.57
N THR A 1088 24.34 20.79 23.14
CA THR A 1088 23.96 22.18 23.42
C THR A 1088 22.59 22.51 22.84
N ARG A 1089 22.31 21.97 21.66
CA ARG A 1089 21.03 22.17 20.96
C ARG A 1089 19.90 21.33 21.54
N THR A 1090 20.21 20.15 22.08
CA THR A 1090 19.22 19.15 22.50
C THR A 1090 18.95 19.13 24.00
N VAL A 1091 19.69 19.92 24.79
CA VAL A 1091 19.65 19.87 26.26
C VAL A 1091 18.26 20.10 26.85
N SER A 1092 17.41 20.95 26.26
CA SER A 1092 16.04 21.14 26.75
C SER A 1092 15.20 19.86 26.65
N GLU A 1093 15.29 19.14 25.53
CA GLU A 1093 14.56 17.90 25.30
C GLU A 1093 15.15 16.76 26.16
N MET A 1094 16.48 16.68 26.28
CA MET A 1094 17.13 15.68 27.15
C MET A 1094 16.82 15.90 28.63
N ALA A 1095 16.74 17.16 29.06
CA ALA A 1095 16.33 17.51 30.41
C ALA A 1095 14.88 17.10 30.68
N ALA A 1096 13.97 17.42 29.76
CA ALA A 1096 12.57 17.02 29.83
C ALA A 1096 12.42 15.48 29.84
N ASP A 1097 13.16 14.74 28.99
CA ASP A 1097 13.17 13.27 29.01
C ASP A 1097 13.58 12.70 30.37
N LEU A 1098 14.69 13.20 30.92
CA LEU A 1098 15.19 12.72 32.21
C LEU A 1098 14.21 13.05 33.35
N ILE A 1099 13.68 14.27 33.40
CA ILE A 1099 12.65 14.64 34.37
C ILE A 1099 11.43 13.71 34.21
N GLY A 1100 10.97 13.54 32.98
CA GLY A 1100 9.76 12.79 32.67
C GLY A 1100 9.81 11.34 33.12
N ILE A 1101 10.91 10.64 32.83
CA ILE A 1101 11.05 9.23 33.23
C ILE A 1101 11.18 9.08 34.76
N HIS A 1102 11.86 10.00 35.44
CA HIS A 1102 12.00 9.97 36.89
C HIS A 1102 10.67 10.19 37.60
N VAL A 1103 9.88 11.17 37.14
CA VAL A 1103 8.54 11.44 37.69
C VAL A 1103 7.60 10.27 37.38
N SER A 1104 7.65 9.73 36.16
CA SER A 1104 6.88 8.53 35.77
C SER A 1104 7.19 7.32 36.65
N TRP A 1105 8.47 7.05 36.91
CA TRP A 1105 8.90 5.97 37.81
C TRP A 1105 8.42 6.19 39.25
N ARG A 1106 8.47 7.44 39.73
CA ARG A 1106 7.93 7.80 41.05
C ARG A 1106 6.43 7.52 41.14
N THR A 1107 5.66 7.88 40.12
CA THR A 1107 4.22 7.57 40.05
C THR A 1107 3.98 6.06 39.97
N TYR A 1108 4.77 5.33 39.19
CA TYR A 1108 4.71 3.87 39.08
C TYR A 1108 4.94 3.17 40.44
N ASN A 1109 5.85 3.67 41.28
CA ASN A 1109 6.09 3.09 42.61
C ASN A 1109 4.93 3.26 43.59
N LYS A 1110 3.94 4.11 43.27
CA LYS A 1110 2.71 4.26 44.07
C LYS A 1110 1.64 3.22 43.71
N VAL A 1111 1.85 2.42 42.66
CA VAL A 1111 0.90 1.39 42.20
C VAL A 1111 0.82 0.25 43.22
N ASN A 1112 -0.41 -0.14 43.58
CA ASN A 1112 -0.66 -1.33 44.39
C ASN A 1112 -0.75 -2.59 43.53
N PHE A 1113 0.39 -3.27 43.35
CA PHE A 1113 0.50 -4.48 42.53
C PHE A 1113 -0.34 -5.68 43.00
N SER A 1114 -0.89 -5.65 44.22
CA SER A 1114 -1.71 -6.76 44.75
C SER A 1114 -3.00 -6.98 43.95
N ASN A 1115 -3.52 -5.91 43.32
CA ASN A 1115 -4.77 -5.94 42.56
C ASN A 1115 -4.57 -5.80 41.04
N GLU A 1116 -3.31 -5.63 40.60
CA GLU A 1116 -3.00 -5.37 39.20
C GLU A 1116 -3.01 -6.66 38.37
N SER A 1117 -3.51 -6.54 37.14
CA SER A 1117 -3.43 -7.63 36.17
C SER A 1117 -2.10 -7.62 35.43
N SER A 1118 -1.56 -8.80 35.11
CA SER A 1118 -0.37 -8.91 34.26
C SER A 1118 -0.75 -8.74 32.79
N ILE A 1119 0.16 -8.22 31.97
CA ILE A 1119 0.00 -8.24 30.51
C ILE A 1119 0.12 -9.70 30.05
N ILE A 1120 -0.78 -10.14 29.18
CA ILE A 1120 -0.76 -11.50 28.60
C ILE A 1120 0.60 -11.80 27.96
N GLY A 1121 1.19 -12.96 28.28
CA GLY A 1121 2.50 -13.38 27.79
C GLY A 1121 3.69 -12.83 28.58
N PHE A 1122 3.45 -11.99 29.59
CA PHE A 1122 4.44 -11.35 30.44
C PHE A 1122 4.17 -11.57 31.94
N GLU A 1123 3.41 -12.62 32.28
CA GLU A 1123 3.05 -12.97 33.66
C GLU A 1123 4.28 -13.25 34.54
N ASP A 1124 5.32 -13.84 33.95
CA ASP A 1124 6.58 -14.19 34.61
C ASP A 1124 7.63 -13.06 34.60
N GLU A 1125 7.38 -11.96 33.88
CA GLU A 1125 8.28 -10.80 33.86
C GLU A 1125 7.98 -9.86 35.04
N LYS A 1126 9.04 -9.34 35.68
CA LYS A 1126 8.90 -8.34 36.74
C LYS A 1126 8.37 -7.04 36.16
N ALA A 1127 7.38 -6.44 36.83
CA ALA A 1127 6.78 -5.18 36.41
C ALA A 1127 7.81 -4.06 36.20
N ASP A 1128 8.88 -4.04 37.01
CA ASP A 1128 9.97 -3.06 36.88
C ASP A 1128 10.69 -3.14 35.54
N LYS A 1129 10.91 -4.36 35.01
CA LYS A 1129 11.48 -4.54 33.66
C LYS A 1129 10.48 -4.10 32.60
N LEU A 1130 9.21 -4.42 32.78
CA LEU A 1130 8.13 -4.04 31.87
C LEU A 1130 7.97 -2.53 31.80
N PHE A 1131 8.16 -1.80 32.90
CA PHE A 1131 8.12 -0.34 32.92
C PHE A 1131 9.08 0.24 31.87
N PHE A 1132 10.36 -0.10 31.94
CA PHE A 1132 11.37 0.42 31.02
C PHE A 1132 11.12 -0.02 29.58
N HIS A 1133 10.66 -1.26 29.37
CA HIS A 1133 10.37 -1.75 28.04
C HIS A 1133 9.18 -0.99 27.41
N LEU A 1134 8.09 -0.81 28.15
CA LEU A 1134 6.92 -0.05 27.71
C LEU A 1134 7.25 1.41 27.41
N SER A 1135 8.06 2.06 28.25
CA SER A 1135 8.53 3.43 28.03
C SER A 1135 9.37 3.53 26.75
N ALA A 1136 10.28 2.58 26.51
CA ALA A 1136 11.12 2.54 25.30
C ALA A 1136 10.30 2.43 24.00
N LEU A 1137 9.09 1.84 24.03
CA LEU A 1137 8.23 1.72 22.85
C LEU A 1137 7.90 3.07 22.19
N ASN A 1138 7.87 4.17 22.96
CA ASN A 1138 7.64 5.52 22.43
C ASN A 1138 8.72 5.98 21.45
N SER A 1139 9.95 5.54 21.67
CA SER A 1139 11.14 5.89 20.91
C SER A 1139 11.51 4.84 19.86
N CYS A 1140 10.87 3.66 19.87
CA CYS A 1140 11.05 2.67 18.80
C CYS A 1140 10.69 3.30 17.45
N SER A 1141 11.67 3.29 16.53
CA SER A 1141 11.54 3.99 15.25
C SER A 1141 12.33 3.28 14.17
N ALA A 1142 11.90 3.47 12.93
CA ALA A 1142 12.68 3.01 11.79
C ALA A 1142 14.05 3.69 11.76
N LYS A 1143 15.08 2.99 11.24
CA LYS A 1143 16.46 3.50 11.20
C LYS A 1143 16.47 4.88 10.54
N ASP A 1144 17.11 5.86 11.20
CA ASP A 1144 17.20 7.20 10.64
C ASP A 1144 18.12 7.20 9.41
N VAL A 1145 17.64 7.80 8.33
CA VAL A 1145 18.34 7.90 7.04
C VAL A 1145 18.73 9.35 6.72
N LYS A 1146 18.52 10.27 7.67
CA LYS A 1146 18.85 11.68 7.50
C LYS A 1146 20.36 11.91 7.50
N PRO A 1147 20.85 12.89 6.73
CA PRO A 1147 22.22 13.34 6.84
C PRO A 1147 22.51 13.95 8.22
N LEU A 1148 23.73 13.79 8.74
CA LEU A 1148 24.18 14.40 9.99
C LEU A 1148 23.87 15.92 10.06
N LYS A 1149 24.07 16.64 8.95
CA LYS A 1149 23.75 18.09 8.88
C LYS A 1149 22.29 18.39 9.20
N GLU A 1150 21.35 17.53 8.79
CA GLU A 1150 19.94 17.70 9.15
C GLU A 1150 19.73 17.34 10.63
N GLN A 1151 20.33 16.26 11.11
CA GLN A 1151 20.23 15.86 12.51
C GLN A 1151 20.72 16.96 13.47
N LEU A 1152 21.82 17.64 13.15
CA LEU A 1152 22.36 18.77 13.93
C LEU A 1152 21.45 20.02 13.93
N THR A 1153 20.38 20.03 13.13
CA THR A 1153 19.34 21.09 13.18
C THR A 1153 18.13 20.73 14.05
N ARG A 1154 18.04 19.48 14.53
CA ARG A 1154 16.94 19.02 15.37
C ARG A 1154 17.14 19.51 16.80
N ASN A 1155 16.03 19.81 17.47
CA ASN A 1155 16.05 20.14 18.90
C ASN A 1155 15.97 18.88 19.77
N HIS A 1156 15.43 17.78 19.25
CA HIS A 1156 15.37 16.51 19.96
C HIS A 1156 16.65 15.69 19.75
N PRO A 1157 17.13 14.98 20.77
CA PRO A 1157 18.18 13.99 20.63
C PRO A 1157 17.72 12.80 19.76
N THR A 1158 18.65 11.92 19.37
CA THR A 1158 18.28 10.70 18.63
C THR A 1158 17.40 9.80 19.49
N ASN A 1159 16.44 9.09 18.87
CA ASN A 1159 15.54 8.19 19.60
C ASN A 1159 16.29 7.10 20.38
N ASN A 1160 17.45 6.69 19.89
CA ASN A 1160 18.33 5.75 20.58
C ASN A 1160 18.88 6.35 21.88
N PHE A 1161 19.32 7.62 21.87
CA PHE A 1161 19.72 8.32 23.09
C PHE A 1161 18.57 8.57 24.06
N ARG A 1162 17.36 8.89 23.56
CA ARG A 1162 16.17 9.08 24.41
C ARG A 1162 15.84 7.86 25.27
N VAL A 1163 16.27 6.66 24.84
CA VAL A 1163 16.17 5.44 25.64
C VAL A 1163 17.48 5.18 26.37
N ASN A 1164 18.58 4.97 25.65
CA ASN A 1164 19.83 4.52 26.26
C ASN A 1164 20.47 5.58 27.14
N GLY A 1165 20.65 6.79 26.61
CA GLY A 1165 21.26 7.91 27.33
C GLY A 1165 20.47 8.30 28.58
N VAL A 1166 19.15 8.32 28.47
CA VAL A 1166 18.24 8.66 29.56
C VAL A 1166 18.20 7.54 30.61
N PHE A 1167 17.96 6.29 30.22
CA PHE A 1167 17.83 5.17 31.18
C PHE A 1167 19.16 4.80 31.83
N ALA A 1168 20.29 5.02 31.15
CA ALA A 1168 21.61 4.88 31.76
C ALA A 1168 21.83 5.79 32.97
N ASN A 1169 21.10 6.91 33.06
CA ASN A 1169 21.13 7.80 34.23
C ASN A 1169 20.25 7.32 35.39
N MET A 1170 19.40 6.32 35.19
CA MET A 1170 18.54 5.78 36.24
C MET A 1170 19.23 4.63 36.98
N LYS A 1171 19.31 4.72 38.30
CA LYS A 1171 19.80 3.60 39.14
C LYS A 1171 18.83 2.42 39.07
N GLN A 1172 17.54 2.73 39.04
CA GLN A 1172 16.43 1.79 39.06
C GLN A 1172 16.39 0.94 37.78
N PHE A 1173 16.79 1.50 36.63
CA PHE A 1173 16.99 0.72 35.41
C PHE A 1173 18.07 -0.34 35.61
N SER A 1174 19.25 0.08 36.09
CA SER A 1174 20.38 -0.83 36.29
C SER A 1174 20.05 -1.92 37.32
N GLU A 1175 19.25 -1.62 38.35
CA GLU A 1175 18.75 -2.60 39.33
C GLU A 1175 17.72 -3.57 38.72
N ALA A 1176 16.77 -3.07 37.92
CA ALA A 1176 15.75 -3.91 37.28
C ALA A 1176 16.36 -4.98 36.34
N PHE A 1177 17.45 -4.64 35.64
CA PHE A 1177 18.15 -5.52 34.71
C PHE A 1177 19.42 -6.16 35.26
N ASN A 1178 19.81 -5.86 36.50
CA ASN A 1178 21.07 -6.31 37.14
C ASN A 1178 22.33 -5.93 36.32
N CYS A 1179 22.39 -4.71 35.80
CA CYS A 1179 23.49 -4.27 34.97
C CYS A 1179 24.78 -4.04 35.78
N PRO A 1180 25.93 -4.63 35.37
CA PRO A 1180 27.21 -4.41 36.04
C PRO A 1180 27.62 -2.94 36.03
N VAL A 1181 28.21 -2.45 37.12
CA VAL A 1181 28.77 -1.09 37.18
C VAL A 1181 29.85 -0.92 36.11
N GLY A 1182 29.74 0.13 35.31
CA GLY A 1182 30.64 0.42 34.20
C GLY A 1182 30.21 -0.17 32.84
N SER A 1183 29.14 -0.97 32.79
CA SER A 1183 28.49 -1.31 31.51
C SER A 1183 27.89 -0.05 30.86
N THR A 1184 27.63 -0.13 29.55
CA THR A 1184 27.11 0.98 28.75
C THR A 1184 25.83 1.58 29.35
N MET A 1185 24.92 0.74 29.85
CA MET A 1185 23.67 1.16 30.48
C MET A 1185 23.74 1.30 32.02
N ASN A 1186 24.92 1.16 32.62
CA ASN A 1186 25.17 1.48 34.03
C ASN A 1186 26.52 2.22 34.22
N PRO A 1187 26.67 3.42 33.64
CA PRO A 1187 27.88 4.21 33.77
C PRO A 1187 28.10 4.63 35.23
N VAL A 1188 29.37 4.75 35.63
CA VAL A 1188 29.77 5.20 36.97
C VAL A 1188 29.29 6.64 37.23
N LYS A 1189 29.34 7.50 36.21
CA LYS A 1189 28.83 8.87 36.27
C LYS A 1189 27.43 8.90 35.65
N LYS A 1190 26.42 9.18 36.48
CA LYS A 1190 25.03 9.42 36.06
C LYS A 1190 24.71 10.90 36.19
N CYS A 1191 23.96 11.45 35.24
CA CYS A 1191 23.44 12.81 35.29
C CYS A 1191 22.07 12.83 35.97
N GLU A 1192 21.77 13.87 36.73
CA GLU A 1192 20.51 14.03 37.48
C GLU A 1192 20.14 15.51 37.51
N LEU A 1193 18.85 15.81 37.35
CA LEU A 1193 18.35 17.19 37.42
C LEU A 1193 17.76 17.58 38.77
N PHE A 1194 16.84 16.81 39.36
CA PHE A 1194 16.15 17.19 40.60
C PHE A 1194 16.53 16.33 41.80
#